data_AF-A0A6I2G7W0-F1
#
_entry.id   AF-A0A6I2G7W0-F1
#
_cell.length_a   1.000
_cell.length_b   1.000
_cell.length_c   1.000
_cell.angle_alpha   90.00
_cell.angle_beta   90.00
_cell.angle_gamma   90.00
#
_symmetry.space_group_name_H-M   'P 1'
#
loop_
_entity.id
_entity.type
_entity.pdbx_description
1 polymer ?
#
loop_
_entity_poly.entity_id
_entity_poly.type
_entity_poly.pdbx_seq_one_letter_code
_entity_poly.pdbx_strand_id
1 'polypeptide(L)'
;MAVRLAWGVIADRDRGAWLAETGERVDARDLEPTAGAAVVLGDRDSSGDSVASARKVLTDLIAAGGVVVAGAGIDLGAGFVSARLAGATGDRRDAVLAGLRVLGMNDAERLGERTATLVALFGVTATKPVGAAAERAIAEQRWAALTLASAAADVLGPEQLVRVLGWEAPEGTDPIPSGAPSTLAANMRRVLESYSRPKRLELLADLWQQVGERQIAVRKRKQLIESQDLTIHDELWRRIQQYGDERTVEQAIGRHSQEPTMMDALRFLPTWDRLWKHCAERMIQDVIAATVLLRTAQAVHEHGVIDGIAAMRDQIGTAAALFTKAEIKRAQRHTPGLIHLPARPGCQLHEIDSWLRHGQPMNAAFERFVHARVRNALAYGLVIDDLCHNLFCSIIPADTLPGDGWDSESLQAWRNAVGYSVIRPPAEWRQNPYVREPPALNLAHRLAENSDEGERPEADQPGDAPEPADVVRRAAAGQPGNAPELVARRAETTVRLRGQQDDAAERAGADERPEVGERASDLLWYAELGDAIVRVRGFEQADVRHGYRVPHFETNPTEPQPDPLTPRMDSIPLAVAGAAQLLSLGANSPARCRDWGQLRAGLMTSGAVAAALNSEFEVAEPVLVHDGTVLPGTSVRIQIARNASRLAEWADYMGNCIAGPWYQDQAVRGESILLALLDEGDTIVVNAELRAISPGWLVDEIHGRFNTDADATLEKALRHWVLDLRAVEPDTDIAVAEPPARVRRAKPNAVRELGPVLREAVQAAFESAPGTLRVLTAVAGTADADPKVLTALRRSTSSRLEQLCGEALDTNRVTLPELWAAVENRRLATALKALDPALLARYSRLQALAVDAPLPSKVLRELVKAPELAMARSMELVSLRLRAVVAHMAMTDDPVFARALTRRPSPEVICPFAIAITAAGNRPYPVSAISEPGAVSVYGFPATSLADPVGPWEQHLPAAAEFGDGIERFWQQTTESGVLVPDSWLRAGGWQGIWGRAWSHTD
;
A
#
# COMPACT_ATOMS: atom_id res chain seq x y z
N MET A 1 53.04 -24.85 -7.43
CA MET A 1 52.25 -24.04 -8.37
C MET A 1 51.97 -22.71 -7.69
N ALA A 2 51.77 -21.63 -8.44
CA ALA A 2 51.45 -20.33 -7.85
C ALA A 2 49.99 -20.31 -7.36
N VAL A 3 49.75 -19.67 -6.22
CA VAL A 3 48.41 -19.52 -5.64
C VAL A 3 47.61 -18.55 -6.51
N ARG A 4 46.38 -18.94 -6.87
CA ARG A 4 45.45 -18.07 -7.61
C ARG A 4 44.66 -17.23 -6.62
N LEU A 5 44.70 -15.92 -6.82
CA LEU A 5 43.99 -14.94 -6.02
C LEU A 5 42.75 -14.45 -6.78
N ALA A 6 41.91 -13.71 -6.08
CA ALA A 6 40.75 -13.03 -6.66
C ALA A 6 41.15 -12.15 -7.87
N TRP A 7 40.18 -11.98 -8.78
CA TRP A 7 40.30 -11.11 -9.96
C TRP A 7 41.45 -11.44 -10.91
N GLY A 8 41.80 -12.73 -10.99
CA GLY A 8 42.77 -13.24 -11.97
C GLY A 8 44.25 -12.96 -11.60
N VAL A 9 44.53 -12.53 -10.37
CA VAL A 9 45.90 -12.28 -9.90
C VAL A 9 46.55 -13.61 -9.52
N ILE A 10 47.82 -13.79 -9.90
CA ILE A 10 48.62 -14.96 -9.53
C ILE A 10 49.70 -14.48 -8.56
N ALA A 11 49.78 -15.08 -7.38
CA ALA A 11 50.84 -14.75 -6.42
C ALA A 11 52.21 -15.17 -6.96
N ASP A 12 53.26 -14.41 -6.64
CA ASP A 12 54.64 -14.78 -6.99
C ASP A 12 54.99 -16.18 -6.45
N ARG A 13 55.83 -16.91 -7.18
CA ARG A 13 56.20 -18.30 -6.81
C ARG A 13 56.93 -18.40 -5.47
N ASP A 14 57.54 -17.30 -5.04
CA ASP A 14 58.30 -17.19 -3.79
C ASP A 14 57.41 -16.69 -2.62
N ARG A 15 56.12 -16.47 -2.85
CA ARG A 15 55.17 -16.12 -1.80
C ARG A 15 54.37 -17.32 -1.31
N GLY A 16 54.15 -17.38 0.01
CA GLY A 16 53.18 -18.27 0.64
C GLY A 16 51.85 -17.55 0.87
N ALA A 17 50.76 -18.33 0.96
CA ALA A 17 49.44 -17.86 1.36
C ALA A 17 48.96 -18.65 2.57
N TRP A 18 48.44 -17.96 3.59
CA TRP A 18 47.89 -18.58 4.79
C TRP A 18 46.48 -18.05 5.06
N LEU A 19 45.55 -18.96 5.38
CA LEU A 19 44.17 -18.61 5.70
C LEU A 19 44.12 -17.72 6.94
N ALA A 20 43.35 -16.62 6.89
CA ALA A 20 43.20 -15.72 8.02
C ALA A 20 42.62 -16.46 9.25
N GLU A 21 41.59 -17.27 9.01
CA GLU A 21 40.85 -17.99 10.06
C GLU A 21 41.66 -19.09 10.73
N THR A 22 42.20 -20.05 9.96
CA THR A 22 42.87 -21.23 10.52
C THR A 22 44.38 -21.06 10.65
N GLY A 23 45.00 -20.25 9.79
CA GLY A 23 46.45 -20.11 9.67
C GLY A 23 47.12 -21.22 8.89
N GLU A 24 46.33 -22.14 8.36
CA GLU A 24 46.82 -23.18 7.48
C GLU A 24 47.34 -22.57 6.19
N ARG A 25 48.45 -23.14 5.71
CA ARG A 25 49.05 -22.75 4.45
C ARG A 25 48.22 -23.32 3.31
N VAL A 26 47.86 -22.47 2.34
CA VAL A 26 47.08 -22.87 1.17
C VAL A 26 47.96 -23.68 0.22
N ASP A 27 47.57 -24.92 -0.09
CA ASP A 27 48.16 -25.67 -1.19
C ASP A 27 47.51 -25.22 -2.51
N ALA A 28 48.34 -24.87 -3.50
CA ALA A 28 47.88 -24.47 -4.82
C ALA A 28 47.13 -25.60 -5.59
N ARG A 29 47.11 -26.83 -5.05
CA ARG A 29 46.38 -27.98 -5.60
C ARG A 29 44.97 -28.17 -5.01
N ASP A 30 44.69 -27.64 -3.81
CA ASP A 30 43.43 -27.85 -3.06
C ASP A 30 42.58 -26.57 -2.97
N LEU A 31 42.31 -25.92 -4.11
CA LEU A 31 41.66 -24.60 -4.15
C LEU A 31 40.11 -24.62 -4.07
N GLU A 32 39.46 -25.77 -4.26
CA GLU A 32 37.98 -25.84 -4.28
C GLU A 32 37.30 -25.55 -2.92
N PRO A 33 37.76 -26.08 -1.76
CA PRO A 33 37.07 -25.83 -0.48
C PRO A 33 37.33 -24.44 0.13
N THR A 34 38.11 -23.56 -0.52
CA THR A 34 38.55 -22.26 0.03
C THR A 34 38.32 -21.07 -0.91
N ALA A 35 37.44 -21.23 -1.90
CA ALA A 35 37.13 -20.18 -2.87
C ALA A 35 36.76 -18.86 -2.18
N GLY A 36 37.40 -17.76 -2.58
CA GLY A 36 37.14 -16.42 -2.03
C GLY A 36 37.61 -16.16 -0.60
N ALA A 37 38.25 -17.12 0.08
CA ALA A 37 38.70 -16.98 1.46
C ALA A 37 39.75 -15.88 1.63
N ALA A 38 39.75 -15.21 2.79
CA ALA A 38 40.74 -14.22 3.15
C ALA A 38 42.08 -14.86 3.53
N VAL A 39 43.18 -14.34 2.97
CA VAL A 39 44.53 -14.85 3.19
C VAL A 39 45.52 -13.73 3.45
N VAL A 40 46.57 -14.05 4.19
CA VAL A 40 47.79 -13.23 4.26
C VAL A 40 48.82 -13.77 3.27
N LEU A 41 49.48 -12.89 2.52
CA LEU A 41 50.53 -13.23 1.55
C LEU A 41 51.87 -12.65 2.00
N GLY A 42 52.87 -13.51 2.17
CA GLY A 42 54.23 -13.12 2.59
C GLY A 42 55.28 -14.05 1.98
N ASP A 43 56.55 -13.89 2.36
CA ASP A 43 57.63 -14.77 1.91
C ASP A 43 57.32 -16.23 2.28
N ARG A 44 57.49 -17.16 1.34
CA ARG A 44 57.25 -18.61 1.47
C ARG A 44 57.87 -19.23 2.72
N ASP A 45 59.00 -18.69 3.19
CA ASP A 45 59.77 -19.19 4.33
C ASP A 45 59.57 -18.35 5.61
N SER A 46 58.51 -17.53 5.65
CA SER A 46 58.16 -16.71 6.82
C SER A 46 57.91 -17.55 8.09
N SER A 47 58.36 -17.04 9.23
CA SER A 47 58.17 -17.69 10.54
C SER A 47 56.69 -17.75 10.97
N GLY A 48 56.35 -18.75 11.78
CA GLY A 48 54.99 -18.90 12.32
C GLY A 48 54.51 -17.68 13.12
N ASP A 49 55.40 -17.02 13.86
CA ASP A 49 55.07 -15.82 14.65
C ASP A 49 54.74 -14.61 13.78
N SER A 50 55.46 -14.44 12.67
CA SER A 50 55.20 -13.38 11.69
C SER A 50 53.85 -13.60 10.98
N VAL A 51 53.57 -14.85 10.60
CA VAL A 51 52.27 -15.24 10.00
C VAL A 51 51.13 -14.99 11.00
N ALA A 52 51.29 -15.42 12.26
CA ALA A 52 50.29 -15.21 13.31
C ALA A 52 49.99 -13.72 13.55
N SER A 53 51.03 -12.88 13.54
CA SER A 53 50.89 -11.43 13.69
C SER A 53 50.13 -10.79 12.52
N ALA A 54 50.50 -11.11 11.28
CA ALA A 54 49.82 -10.61 10.08
C ALA A 54 48.36 -11.07 10.02
N ARG A 55 48.08 -12.34 10.39
CA ARG A 55 46.72 -12.87 10.48
C ARG A 55 45.87 -12.11 11.47
N LYS A 56 46.40 -11.82 12.66
CA LYS A 56 45.67 -11.04 13.67
C LYS A 56 45.25 -9.68 13.11
N VAL A 57 46.18 -8.97 12.46
CA VAL A 57 45.88 -7.68 11.81
C VAL A 57 44.80 -7.83 10.74
N LEU A 58 44.87 -8.87 9.90
CA LEU A 58 43.86 -9.11 8.88
C LEU A 58 42.48 -9.46 9.49
N THR A 59 42.44 -10.28 10.54
CA THR A 59 41.20 -10.60 11.25
C THR A 59 40.56 -9.35 11.86
N ASP A 60 41.35 -8.46 12.45
CA ASP A 60 40.87 -7.18 12.99
C ASP A 60 40.30 -6.29 11.88
N LEU A 61 40.95 -6.24 10.70
CA LEU A 61 40.44 -5.52 9.53
C LEU A 61 39.14 -6.11 8.98
N ILE A 62 39.02 -7.45 8.94
CA ILE A 62 37.81 -8.16 8.51
C ILE A 62 36.67 -7.90 9.49
N ALA A 63 36.95 -7.89 10.80
CA ALA A 63 35.95 -7.56 11.81
C ALA A 63 35.43 -6.11 11.65
N ALA A 64 36.28 -5.20 11.20
CA ALA A 64 35.92 -3.79 11.01
C ALA A 64 35.19 -3.49 9.69
N GLY A 65 35.54 -4.16 8.58
CA GLY A 65 35.00 -3.81 7.24
C GLY A 65 34.53 -5.00 6.40
N GLY A 66 34.43 -6.18 6.98
CA GLY A 66 34.03 -7.41 6.30
C GLY A 66 35.15 -8.05 5.49
N VAL A 67 34.88 -9.26 4.99
CA VAL A 67 35.87 -10.10 4.26
C VAL A 67 36.40 -9.43 2.99
N VAL A 68 35.63 -8.53 2.39
CA VAL A 68 35.99 -7.79 1.16
C VAL A 68 37.28 -6.96 1.36
N VAL A 69 37.52 -6.43 2.56
CA VAL A 69 38.75 -5.69 2.92
C VAL A 69 40.01 -6.54 2.69
N ALA A 70 39.91 -7.86 2.86
CA ALA A 70 41.05 -8.75 2.67
C ALA A 70 41.58 -8.69 1.23
N GLY A 71 40.76 -8.35 0.23
CA GLY A 71 41.21 -8.26 -1.15
C GLY A 71 41.95 -6.96 -1.49
N ALA A 72 42.04 -6.02 -0.57
CA ALA A 72 42.50 -4.66 -0.88
C ALA A 72 44.02 -4.54 -1.11
N GLY A 73 44.80 -5.56 -0.75
CA GLY A 73 46.27 -5.52 -0.83
C GLY A 73 46.90 -4.69 0.28
N ILE A 74 46.29 -4.68 1.48
CA ILE A 74 46.73 -3.88 2.63
C ILE A 74 48.02 -4.46 3.18
N ASP A 75 49.03 -3.61 3.40
CA ASP A 75 50.24 -3.95 4.14
C ASP A 75 49.90 -4.31 5.59
N LEU A 76 50.19 -5.56 5.95
CA LEU A 76 49.97 -6.13 7.28
C LEU A 76 51.24 -6.08 8.13
N GLY A 77 52.33 -5.52 7.60
CA GLY A 77 53.65 -5.44 8.23
C GLY A 77 54.55 -6.63 7.87
N ALA A 78 55.86 -6.47 8.08
CA ALA A 78 56.88 -7.50 7.87
C ALA A 78 56.85 -8.17 6.47
N GLY A 79 56.45 -7.42 5.44
CA GLY A 79 56.35 -7.92 4.06
C GLY A 79 55.08 -8.70 3.73
N PHE A 80 54.11 -8.77 4.66
CA PHE A 80 52.82 -9.39 4.43
C PHE A 80 51.80 -8.42 3.84
N VAL A 81 50.96 -8.91 2.93
CA VAL A 81 49.83 -8.16 2.38
C VAL A 81 48.53 -8.98 2.48
N SER A 82 47.39 -8.30 2.58
CA SER A 82 46.09 -8.96 2.51
C SER A 82 45.75 -9.38 1.07
N ALA A 83 45.12 -10.55 0.91
CA ALA A 83 44.47 -10.92 -0.35
C ALA A 83 43.23 -11.81 -0.12
N ARG A 84 42.51 -12.08 -1.20
CA ARG A 84 41.48 -13.13 -1.27
C ARG A 84 41.86 -14.18 -2.29
N LEU A 85 41.50 -15.43 -2.03
CA LEU A 85 41.66 -16.54 -2.98
C LEU A 85 40.69 -16.37 -4.17
N ALA A 86 40.99 -17.07 -5.27
CA ALA A 86 40.12 -17.11 -6.44
C ALA A 86 38.69 -17.56 -6.06
N GLY A 87 37.67 -16.97 -6.70
CA GLY A 87 36.26 -17.22 -6.38
C GLY A 87 35.60 -16.15 -5.48
N ALA A 88 36.35 -15.15 -5.01
CA ALA A 88 35.76 -13.98 -4.34
C ALA A 88 34.83 -13.20 -5.29
N THR A 89 33.69 -12.73 -4.76
CA THR A 89 32.77 -11.86 -5.49
C THR A 89 33.32 -10.42 -5.62
N GLY A 90 32.70 -9.63 -6.51
CA GLY A 90 33.05 -8.24 -6.74
C GLY A 90 34.34 -8.05 -7.55
N ASP A 91 34.87 -6.83 -7.55
CA ASP A 91 36.16 -6.48 -8.16
C ASP A 91 37.09 -5.72 -7.19
N ARG A 92 38.30 -5.36 -7.65
CA ARG A 92 39.30 -4.68 -6.82
C ARG A 92 38.81 -3.33 -6.28
N ARG A 93 37.87 -2.64 -6.94
CA ARG A 93 37.27 -1.38 -6.45
C ARG A 93 36.59 -1.57 -5.11
N ASP A 94 35.84 -2.67 -4.99
CA ASP A 94 35.04 -2.97 -3.79
C ASP A 94 35.97 -3.15 -2.59
N ALA A 95 37.04 -3.91 -2.78
CA ALA A 95 38.04 -4.15 -1.74
C ALA A 95 38.80 -2.89 -1.35
N VAL A 96 39.25 -2.09 -2.33
CA VAL A 96 39.95 -0.83 -2.04
C VAL A 96 39.05 0.17 -1.32
N LEU A 97 37.77 0.29 -1.69
CA LEU A 97 36.82 1.14 -0.97
C LEU A 97 36.56 0.65 0.45
N ALA A 98 36.40 -0.65 0.64
CA ALA A 98 36.25 -1.23 1.98
C ALA A 98 37.50 -0.97 2.83
N GLY A 99 38.70 -1.16 2.25
CA GLY A 99 39.97 -0.85 2.91
C GLY A 99 40.11 0.62 3.30
N LEU A 100 39.75 1.56 2.40
CA LEU A 100 39.78 2.99 2.69
C LEU A 100 38.82 3.38 3.82
N ARG A 101 37.63 2.76 3.90
CA ARG A 101 36.68 3.01 4.99
C ARG A 101 37.22 2.57 6.35
N VAL A 102 37.93 1.44 6.40
CA VAL A 102 38.52 0.91 7.65
C VAL A 102 39.79 1.68 8.06
N LEU A 103 40.66 1.98 7.11
CA LEU A 103 41.97 2.63 7.38
C LEU A 103 41.85 4.15 7.56
N GLY A 104 40.87 4.79 6.93
CA GLY A 104 40.79 6.25 6.86
C GLY A 104 41.99 6.86 6.11
N MET A 105 42.13 8.19 6.19
CA MET A 105 43.21 8.91 5.48
C MET A 105 44.61 8.64 6.07
N ASN A 106 44.70 8.43 7.38
CA ASN A 106 45.99 8.35 8.08
C ASN A 106 46.76 7.09 7.73
N ASP A 107 46.06 6.00 7.42
CA ASP A 107 46.66 4.70 7.13
C ASP A 107 46.46 4.28 5.66
N ALA A 108 45.98 5.17 4.79
CA ALA A 108 45.69 4.87 3.38
C ALA A 108 46.94 4.44 2.58
N GLU A 109 48.13 4.84 3.02
CA GLU A 109 49.43 4.41 2.45
C GLU A 109 49.67 2.90 2.54
N ARG A 110 48.99 2.21 3.49
CA ARG A 110 49.03 0.75 3.60
C ARG A 110 48.38 0.04 2.42
N LEU A 111 47.56 0.72 1.61
CA LEU A 111 46.99 0.16 0.37
C LEU A 111 47.99 0.14 -0.81
N GLY A 112 49.20 0.67 -0.60
CA GLY A 112 50.25 0.75 -1.61
C GLY A 112 50.33 2.12 -2.29
N GLU A 113 50.92 2.16 -3.48
CA GLU A 113 51.13 3.42 -4.19
C GLU A 113 49.79 4.12 -4.50
N ARG A 114 49.71 5.42 -4.15
CA ARG A 114 48.55 6.28 -4.39
C ARG A 114 47.98 6.13 -5.80
N THR A 115 48.83 6.09 -6.82
CA THR A 115 48.42 5.94 -8.22
C THR A 115 47.67 4.63 -8.45
N ALA A 116 48.17 3.53 -7.88
CA ALA A 116 47.56 2.21 -8.01
C ALA A 116 46.19 2.14 -7.31
N THR A 117 46.05 2.77 -6.13
CA THR A 117 44.76 2.87 -5.42
C THR A 117 43.73 3.65 -6.24
N LEU A 118 44.10 4.79 -6.81
CA LEU A 118 43.20 5.59 -7.66
C LEU A 118 42.82 4.88 -8.96
N VAL A 119 43.77 4.18 -9.59
CA VAL A 119 43.49 3.36 -10.79
C VAL A 119 42.60 2.18 -10.43
N ALA A 120 42.76 1.58 -9.26
CA ALA A 120 41.83 0.54 -8.79
C ALA A 120 40.41 1.10 -8.71
N LEU A 121 40.21 2.30 -8.14
CA LEU A 121 38.89 2.93 -7.96
C LEU A 121 38.22 3.42 -9.24
N PHE A 122 38.98 4.04 -10.16
CA PHE A 122 38.45 4.80 -11.29
C PHE A 122 38.96 4.31 -12.66
N GLY A 123 39.77 3.25 -12.70
CA GLY A 123 40.37 2.73 -13.92
C GLY A 123 41.20 3.78 -14.66
N VAL A 124 41.04 3.83 -15.99
CA VAL A 124 41.75 4.78 -16.87
C VAL A 124 41.35 6.25 -16.65
N THR A 125 40.29 6.51 -15.88
CA THR A 125 39.83 7.87 -15.58
C THR A 125 40.51 8.49 -14.34
N ALA A 126 41.39 7.73 -13.68
CA ALA A 126 42.21 8.14 -12.53
C ALA A 126 43.24 9.22 -12.89
N THR A 127 42.77 10.45 -13.09
CA THR A 127 43.60 11.63 -13.37
C THR A 127 43.96 12.38 -12.09
N LYS A 128 44.95 13.27 -12.14
CA LYS A 128 45.35 14.10 -10.99
C LYS A 128 44.17 14.89 -10.38
N PRO A 129 43.27 15.53 -11.16
CA PRO A 129 42.08 16.18 -10.60
C PRO A 129 41.11 15.22 -9.91
N VAL A 130 40.85 14.03 -10.48
CA VAL A 130 40.00 13.01 -9.86
C VAL A 130 40.61 12.53 -8.54
N GLY A 131 41.93 12.31 -8.52
CA GLY A 131 42.64 11.92 -7.31
C GLY A 131 42.54 12.95 -6.18
N ALA A 132 42.70 14.24 -6.50
CA ALA A 132 42.55 15.31 -5.50
C ALA A 132 41.11 15.44 -4.98
N ALA A 133 40.11 15.25 -5.84
CA ALA A 133 38.70 15.25 -5.44
C ALA A 133 38.35 14.03 -4.57
N ALA A 134 38.90 12.85 -4.89
CA ALA A 134 38.70 11.63 -4.10
C ALA A 134 39.32 11.75 -2.71
N GLU A 135 40.54 12.28 -2.58
CA GLU A 135 41.15 12.55 -1.27
C GLU A 135 40.32 13.48 -0.41
N ARG A 136 39.77 14.54 -1.01
CA ARG A 136 38.85 15.45 -0.31
C ARG A 136 37.59 14.73 0.15
N ALA A 137 36.97 13.94 -0.72
CA ALA A 137 35.78 13.15 -0.37
C ALA A 137 36.06 12.16 0.78
N ILE A 138 37.23 11.51 0.80
CA ILE A 138 37.63 10.61 1.89
C ILE A 138 37.85 11.39 3.19
N ALA A 139 38.57 12.52 3.14
CA ALA A 139 38.83 13.37 4.30
C ALA A 139 37.53 13.93 4.93
N GLU A 140 36.55 14.26 4.09
CA GLU A 140 35.22 14.74 4.49
C GLU A 140 34.21 13.61 4.72
N GLN A 141 34.65 12.34 4.65
CA GLN A 141 33.82 11.14 4.83
C GLN A 141 32.57 11.08 3.91
N ARG A 142 32.65 11.65 2.70
CA ARG A 142 31.61 11.61 1.66
C ARG A 142 31.57 10.24 0.95
N TRP A 143 31.37 9.17 1.72
CA TRP A 143 31.48 7.79 1.24
C TRP A 143 30.47 7.43 0.14
N ALA A 144 29.24 7.94 0.21
CA ALA A 144 28.23 7.71 -0.84
C ALA A 144 28.68 8.31 -2.19
N ALA A 145 29.19 9.54 -2.19
CA ALA A 145 29.68 10.20 -3.40
C ALA A 145 30.91 9.47 -3.97
N LEU A 146 31.82 9.00 -3.11
CA LEU A 146 32.99 8.22 -3.52
C LEU A 146 32.59 6.87 -4.14
N THR A 147 31.67 6.13 -3.51
CA THR A 147 31.14 4.87 -4.04
C THR A 147 30.43 5.10 -5.38
N LEU A 148 29.61 6.15 -5.49
CA LEU A 148 28.95 6.51 -6.75
C LEU A 148 29.96 6.81 -7.86
N ALA A 149 30.97 7.63 -7.56
CA ALA A 149 31.98 8.02 -8.54
C ALA A 149 32.79 6.80 -9.01
N SER A 150 33.16 5.89 -8.09
CA SER A 150 33.86 4.66 -8.44
C SER A 150 33.01 3.75 -9.33
N ALA A 151 31.71 3.61 -9.04
CA ALA A 151 30.78 2.86 -9.87
C ALA A 151 30.54 3.51 -11.25
N ALA A 152 30.43 4.84 -11.28
CA ALA A 152 30.15 5.60 -12.49
C ALA A 152 31.40 5.82 -13.39
N ALA A 153 32.59 5.42 -12.94
CA ALA A 153 33.85 5.58 -13.68
C ALA A 153 33.84 4.89 -15.05
N ASP A 154 33.03 3.84 -15.21
CA ASP A 154 32.89 3.10 -16.46
C ASP A 154 32.03 3.84 -17.50
N VAL A 155 31.22 4.81 -17.06
CA VAL A 155 30.23 5.51 -17.90
C VAL A 155 30.44 7.02 -17.98
N LEU A 156 31.25 7.61 -17.09
CA LEU A 156 31.56 9.04 -17.01
C LEU A 156 33.02 9.35 -17.32
N GLY A 157 33.30 10.58 -17.76
CA GLY A 157 34.66 11.09 -17.93
C GLY A 157 35.25 11.74 -16.66
N PRO A 158 36.58 12.02 -16.61
CA PRO A 158 37.26 12.55 -15.43
C PRO A 158 36.64 13.84 -14.85
N GLU A 159 36.30 14.80 -15.71
CA GLU A 159 35.68 16.07 -15.29
C GLU A 159 34.30 15.86 -14.63
N GLN A 160 33.55 14.86 -15.09
CA GLN A 160 32.24 14.52 -14.55
C GLN A 160 32.39 13.80 -13.20
N LEU A 161 33.40 12.93 -13.06
CA LEU A 161 33.70 12.26 -11.79
C LEU A 161 34.12 13.26 -10.70
N VAL A 162 34.90 14.29 -11.04
CA VAL A 162 35.22 15.38 -10.09
C VAL A 162 33.94 16.06 -9.58
N ARG A 163 32.92 16.24 -10.44
CA ARG A 163 31.62 16.79 -10.02
C ARG A 163 30.86 15.84 -9.09
N VAL A 164 30.81 14.55 -9.42
CA VAL A 164 30.14 13.53 -8.58
C VAL A 164 30.80 13.42 -7.20
N LEU A 165 32.13 13.45 -7.13
CA LEU A 165 32.89 13.44 -5.87
C LEU A 165 32.64 14.68 -4.99
N GLY A 166 32.15 15.77 -5.59
CA GLY A 166 31.75 16.98 -4.89
C GLY A 166 30.30 16.97 -4.37
N TRP A 167 29.52 15.92 -4.61
CA TRP A 167 28.14 15.84 -4.12
C TRP A 167 28.10 15.55 -2.63
N GLU A 168 27.16 16.20 -1.95
CA GLU A 168 26.88 15.98 -0.55
C GLU A 168 25.54 15.27 -0.40
N ALA A 169 25.52 14.22 0.42
CA ALA A 169 24.28 13.58 0.80
C ALA A 169 23.61 14.49 1.84
N PRO A 170 22.29 14.69 1.78
CA PRO A 170 21.58 15.40 2.84
C PRO A 170 21.86 14.77 4.22
N GLU A 171 21.84 15.59 5.27
CA GLU A 171 22.18 15.14 6.61
C GLU A 171 21.25 14.00 7.08
N GLY A 172 21.85 12.92 7.59
CA GLY A 172 21.14 11.73 8.07
C GLY A 172 20.57 10.85 6.95
N THR A 173 21.04 11.01 5.71
CA THR A 173 20.71 10.15 4.57
C THR A 173 21.92 9.36 4.09
N ASP A 174 21.66 8.21 3.47
CA ASP A 174 22.67 7.43 2.77
C ASP A 174 22.10 6.95 1.43
N PRO A 175 22.30 7.72 0.33
CA PRO A 175 21.79 7.35 -0.98
C PRO A 175 22.33 6.02 -1.52
N ILE A 176 23.47 5.53 -1.00
CA ILE A 176 24.12 4.28 -1.44
C ILE A 176 24.47 3.42 -0.21
N PRO A 177 23.45 2.80 0.42
CA PRO A 177 23.65 1.95 1.58
C PRO A 177 24.36 0.66 1.14
N SER A 178 25.60 0.48 1.57
CA SER A 178 26.40 -0.77 1.54
C SER A 178 26.32 -1.64 0.26
N GLY A 179 26.16 -1.04 -0.92
CA GLY A 179 26.19 -1.77 -2.20
C GLY A 179 27.60 -1.92 -2.75
N ALA A 180 27.92 -3.08 -3.36
CA ALA A 180 29.19 -3.28 -4.05
C ALA A 180 29.32 -2.32 -5.25
N PRO A 181 30.33 -1.42 -5.26
CA PRO A 181 30.58 -0.49 -6.37
C PRO A 181 30.63 -1.17 -7.75
N SER A 182 31.22 -2.37 -7.84
CA SER A 182 31.31 -3.15 -9.08
C SER A 182 29.95 -3.57 -9.64
N THR A 183 29.05 -4.07 -8.79
CA THR A 183 27.67 -4.41 -9.14
C THR A 183 26.92 -3.17 -9.62
N LEU A 184 27.07 -2.05 -8.89
CA LEU A 184 26.46 -0.78 -9.28
C LEU A 184 27.00 -0.30 -10.63
N ALA A 185 28.31 -0.44 -10.88
CA ALA A 185 28.94 -0.09 -12.16
C ALA A 185 28.35 -0.89 -13.33
N ALA A 186 28.16 -2.20 -13.15
CA ALA A 186 27.58 -3.08 -14.17
C ALA A 186 26.13 -2.66 -14.51
N ASN A 187 25.32 -2.39 -13.48
CA ASN A 187 23.93 -1.94 -13.67
C ASN A 187 23.88 -0.54 -14.29
N MET A 188 24.74 0.40 -13.86
CA MET A 188 24.84 1.74 -14.44
C MET A 188 25.24 1.68 -15.91
N ARG A 189 26.20 0.83 -16.29
CA ARG A 189 26.57 0.63 -17.68
C ARG A 189 25.37 0.21 -18.50
N ARG A 190 24.65 -0.83 -18.05
CA ARG A 190 23.45 -1.33 -18.74
C ARG A 190 22.39 -0.25 -18.92
N VAL A 191 22.15 0.58 -17.90
CA VAL A 191 21.10 1.61 -17.92
C VAL A 191 21.50 2.86 -18.71
N LEU A 192 22.76 3.29 -18.60
CA LEU A 192 23.20 4.61 -19.04
C LEU A 192 23.99 4.62 -20.35
N GLU A 193 24.47 3.47 -20.83
CA GLU A 193 25.35 3.39 -22.00
C GLU A 193 24.70 3.92 -23.29
N SER A 194 23.38 3.77 -23.45
CA SER A 194 22.62 4.30 -24.59
C SER A 194 22.57 5.83 -24.67
N TYR A 195 22.86 6.53 -23.56
CA TYR A 195 22.80 7.99 -23.48
C TYR A 195 24.16 8.65 -23.69
N SER A 196 24.15 9.92 -24.12
CA SER A 196 25.38 10.72 -24.23
C SER A 196 25.98 11.01 -22.85
N ARG A 197 27.31 11.16 -22.76
CA ARG A 197 28.00 11.42 -21.48
C ARG A 197 27.41 12.59 -20.67
N PRO A 198 27.09 13.77 -21.24
CA PRO A 198 26.44 14.85 -20.48
C PRO A 198 25.11 14.41 -19.88
N LYS A 199 24.30 13.69 -20.66
CA LYS A 199 22.99 13.18 -20.22
C LYS A 199 23.11 12.16 -19.09
N ARG A 200 24.13 11.29 -19.12
CA ARG A 200 24.39 10.33 -18.03
C ARG A 200 24.61 11.04 -16.69
N LEU A 201 25.37 12.14 -16.68
CA LEU A 201 25.60 12.93 -15.47
C LEU A 201 24.31 13.63 -14.99
N GLU A 202 23.52 14.18 -15.90
CA GLU A 202 22.22 14.80 -15.56
C GLU A 202 21.28 13.78 -14.90
N LEU A 203 21.16 12.58 -15.47
CA LEU A 203 20.30 11.52 -14.92
C LEU A 203 20.78 11.05 -13.53
N LEU A 204 22.09 10.94 -13.32
CA LEU A 204 22.65 10.57 -12.01
C LEU A 204 22.46 11.67 -10.97
N ALA A 205 22.56 12.95 -11.36
CA ALA A 205 22.34 14.09 -10.47
C ALA A 205 20.88 14.18 -10.02
N ASP A 206 19.95 14.01 -10.97
CA ASP A 206 18.52 13.96 -10.69
C ASP A 206 18.15 12.75 -9.81
N LEU A 207 18.70 11.56 -10.10
CA LEU A 207 18.51 10.38 -9.26
C LEU A 207 19.04 10.60 -7.83
N TRP A 208 20.22 11.20 -7.67
CA TRP A 208 20.78 11.54 -6.36
C TRP A 208 19.84 12.44 -5.55
N GLN A 209 19.32 13.48 -6.19
CA GLN A 209 18.38 14.42 -5.56
C GLN A 209 17.08 13.71 -5.15
N GLN A 210 16.46 12.95 -6.05
CA GLN A 210 15.19 12.27 -5.77
C GLN A 210 15.32 11.22 -4.66
N VAL A 211 16.41 10.44 -4.63
CA VAL A 211 16.69 9.49 -3.55
C VAL A 211 16.90 10.22 -2.22
N GLY A 212 17.67 11.31 -2.22
CA GLY A 212 17.88 12.13 -1.03
C GLY A 212 16.57 12.70 -0.48
N GLU A 213 15.75 13.32 -1.33
CA GLU A 213 14.43 13.86 -0.96
C GLU A 213 13.50 12.76 -0.41
N ARG A 214 13.49 11.58 -1.04
CA ARG A 214 12.71 10.43 -0.58
C ARG A 214 13.16 9.96 0.80
N GLN A 215 14.46 9.80 1.04
CA GLN A 215 14.98 9.37 2.34
C GLN A 215 14.71 10.40 3.45
N ILE A 216 14.82 11.71 3.15
CA ILE A 216 14.42 12.77 4.08
C ILE A 216 12.93 12.65 4.42
N ALA A 217 12.07 12.47 3.42
CA ALA A 217 10.63 12.36 3.62
C ALA A 217 10.26 11.15 4.50
N VAL A 218 10.87 9.98 4.23
CA VAL A 218 10.67 8.75 5.04
C VAL A 218 11.15 8.96 6.48
N ARG A 219 12.33 9.58 6.67
CA ARG A 219 12.86 9.86 8.01
C ARG A 219 11.99 10.84 8.79
N LYS A 220 11.58 11.96 8.16
CA LYS A 220 10.69 12.95 8.77
C LYS A 220 9.38 12.29 9.20
N ARG A 221 8.77 11.50 8.32
CA ARG A 221 7.57 10.70 8.66
C ARG A 221 7.78 9.82 9.90
N LYS A 222 8.87 9.06 9.95
CA LYS A 222 9.18 8.19 11.10
C LYS A 222 9.32 9.02 12.38
N GLN A 223 10.05 10.13 12.32
CA GLN A 223 10.22 11.04 13.46
C GLN A 223 8.90 11.69 13.91
N LEU A 224 8.02 12.06 12.98
CA LEU A 224 6.69 12.57 13.31
C LEU A 224 5.88 11.53 14.07
N ILE A 225 5.83 10.28 13.57
CA ILE A 225 5.11 9.19 14.25
C ILE A 225 5.72 8.90 15.63
N GLU A 226 7.05 8.81 15.73
CA GLU A 226 7.77 8.59 17.01
C GLU A 226 7.56 9.74 18.01
N SER A 227 7.26 10.95 17.54
CA SER A 227 6.92 12.08 18.40
C SER A 227 5.51 11.99 19.00
N GLN A 228 4.66 11.08 18.50
CA GLN A 228 3.29 10.89 18.98
C GLN A 228 3.23 9.84 20.09
N ASP A 229 2.45 10.10 21.13
CA ASP A 229 2.20 9.13 22.20
C ASP A 229 0.91 8.34 21.91
N LEU A 230 1.07 7.15 21.33
CA LEU A 230 -0.06 6.24 21.09
C LEU A 230 -0.33 5.30 22.26
N THR A 231 0.56 5.24 23.26
CA THR A 231 0.40 4.33 24.42
C THR A 231 -0.78 4.71 25.32
N ILE A 232 -1.22 5.97 25.22
CA ILE A 232 -2.33 6.52 25.99
C ILE A 232 -3.70 6.30 25.33
N HIS A 233 -3.77 5.68 24.15
CA HIS A 233 -4.99 5.59 23.34
C HIS A 233 -6.22 5.12 24.13
N ASP A 234 -6.14 3.93 24.75
CA ASP A 234 -7.30 3.31 25.42
C ASP A 234 -7.75 4.06 26.68
N GLU A 235 -6.79 4.66 27.37
CA GLU A 235 -7.05 5.46 28.56
C GLU A 235 -7.65 6.83 28.19
N LEU A 236 -7.17 7.43 27.09
CA LEU A 236 -7.76 8.63 26.53
C LEU A 236 -9.20 8.34 26.04
N TRP A 237 -9.43 7.23 25.35
CA TRP A 237 -10.75 6.78 24.93
C TRP A 237 -11.72 6.72 26.12
N ARG A 238 -11.32 6.05 27.22
CA ARG A 238 -12.14 5.98 28.45
C ARG A 238 -12.42 7.36 29.03
N ARG A 239 -11.43 8.27 29.01
CA ARG A 239 -11.56 9.64 29.51
C ARG A 239 -12.56 10.47 28.70
N ILE A 240 -12.53 10.36 27.37
CA ILE A 240 -13.45 11.08 26.48
C ILE A 240 -14.85 10.47 26.60
N GLN A 241 -14.97 9.14 26.62
CA GLN A 241 -16.24 8.45 26.77
C GLN A 241 -16.94 8.84 28.08
N GLN A 242 -16.24 8.78 29.22
CA GLN A 242 -16.84 9.17 30.50
C GLN A 242 -17.31 10.64 30.49
N TYR A 243 -16.53 11.55 29.90
CA TYR A 243 -16.96 12.94 29.75
C TYR A 243 -18.21 13.04 28.88
N GLY A 244 -18.27 12.30 27.77
CA GLY A 244 -19.43 12.21 26.89
C GLY A 244 -20.68 11.75 27.64
N ASP A 245 -20.55 10.71 28.46
CA ASP A 245 -21.64 10.15 29.28
C ASP A 245 -22.13 11.15 30.34
N GLU A 246 -21.23 11.76 31.09
CA GLU A 246 -21.55 12.81 32.08
C GLU A 246 -22.34 13.96 31.43
N ARG A 247 -21.92 14.39 30.24
CA ARG A 247 -22.60 15.46 29.50
C ARG A 247 -23.95 15.03 28.95
N THR A 248 -24.08 13.79 28.50
CA THR A 248 -25.36 13.22 28.04
C THR A 248 -26.36 13.16 29.18
N VAL A 249 -25.92 12.73 30.36
CA VAL A 249 -26.73 12.72 31.59
C VAL A 249 -27.16 14.13 31.98
N GLU A 250 -26.24 15.09 32.04
CA GLU A 250 -26.57 16.49 32.34
C GLU A 250 -27.60 17.07 31.35
N GLN A 251 -27.47 16.75 30.05
CA GLN A 251 -28.40 17.21 29.03
C GLN A 251 -29.78 16.56 29.18
N ALA A 252 -29.83 15.25 29.50
CA ALA A 252 -31.06 14.51 29.71
C ALA A 252 -31.86 15.01 30.94
N ILE A 253 -31.16 15.42 32.01
CA ILE A 253 -31.76 15.99 33.23
C ILE A 253 -32.29 17.42 32.98
N GLY A 254 -31.75 18.12 31.99
CA GLY A 254 -32.03 19.53 31.75
C GLY A 254 -31.49 20.44 32.86
N ARG A 255 -31.97 21.69 32.93
CA ARG A 255 -31.63 22.63 34.03
C ARG A 255 -32.42 22.38 35.32
N HIS A 256 -33.09 21.23 35.44
CA HIS A 256 -33.88 20.94 36.63
C HIS A 256 -32.96 20.72 37.83
N SER A 257 -33.22 21.42 38.92
CA SER A 257 -32.37 21.48 40.11
C SER A 257 -32.49 20.25 41.03
N GLN A 258 -33.17 19.18 40.60
CA GLN A 258 -33.31 17.92 41.33
C GLN A 258 -32.71 16.78 40.52
N GLU A 259 -32.02 15.85 41.20
CA GLU A 259 -31.53 14.62 40.58
C GLU A 259 -32.71 13.84 39.97
N PRO A 260 -32.57 13.33 38.73
CA PRO A 260 -33.63 12.59 38.07
C PRO A 260 -33.96 11.34 38.87
N THR A 261 -35.25 11.05 39.01
CA THR A 261 -35.65 9.75 39.56
C THR A 261 -35.43 8.66 38.51
N MET A 262 -35.34 7.39 38.94
CA MET A 262 -35.32 6.24 38.01
C MET A 262 -36.50 6.28 37.02
N MET A 263 -37.66 6.79 37.45
CA MET A 263 -38.83 6.95 36.60
C MET A 263 -38.67 8.04 35.54
N ASP A 264 -37.93 9.11 35.83
CA ASP A 264 -37.61 10.15 34.84
C ASP A 264 -36.64 9.61 33.79
N ALA A 265 -35.65 8.81 34.22
CA ALA A 265 -34.74 8.12 33.31
C ALA A 265 -35.49 7.14 32.39
N LEU A 266 -36.43 6.34 32.91
CA LEU A 266 -37.25 5.41 32.12
C LEU A 266 -38.20 6.11 31.13
N ARG A 267 -38.55 7.38 31.38
CA ARG A 267 -39.43 8.19 30.51
C ARG A 267 -38.66 9.04 29.51
N PHE A 268 -37.33 9.12 29.64
CA PHE A 268 -36.51 9.91 28.75
C PHE A 268 -36.47 9.25 27.37
N LEU A 269 -37.07 9.93 26.39
CA LEU A 269 -37.02 9.55 24.98
C LEU A 269 -36.04 10.49 24.26
N PRO A 270 -34.86 9.99 23.83
CA PRO A 270 -33.90 10.80 23.11
C PRO A 270 -34.42 11.09 21.69
N THR A 271 -34.80 12.34 21.46
CA THR A 271 -35.11 12.84 20.11
C THR A 271 -33.94 13.63 19.55
N TRP A 272 -33.97 13.91 18.24
CA TRP A 272 -32.97 14.76 17.61
C TRP A 272 -32.80 16.09 18.32
N ASP A 273 -33.88 16.84 18.49
CA ASP A 273 -33.83 18.19 19.08
C ASP A 273 -33.50 18.20 20.58
N ARG A 274 -33.78 17.12 21.31
CA ARG A 274 -33.55 17.07 22.77
C ARG A 274 -32.14 16.61 23.12
N LEU A 275 -31.56 15.72 22.33
CA LEU A 275 -30.27 15.11 22.65
C LEU A 275 -29.33 15.02 21.45
N TRP A 276 -29.74 14.34 20.38
CA TRP A 276 -28.79 13.92 19.35
C TRP A 276 -28.16 15.09 18.60
N LYS A 277 -28.91 16.18 18.36
CA LYS A 277 -28.38 17.42 17.79
C LYS A 277 -27.22 17.97 18.62
N HIS A 278 -27.31 17.94 19.95
CA HIS A 278 -26.23 18.40 20.84
C HIS A 278 -25.03 17.46 20.85
N CYS A 279 -25.26 16.14 20.79
CA CYS A 279 -24.19 15.17 20.67
C CYS A 279 -23.44 15.32 19.34
N ALA A 280 -24.17 15.50 18.24
CA ALA A 280 -23.62 15.72 16.91
C ALA A 280 -22.84 17.04 16.81
N GLU A 281 -23.39 18.15 17.32
CA GLU A 281 -22.71 19.46 17.35
C GLU A 281 -21.38 19.38 18.12
N ARG A 282 -21.40 18.73 19.29
CA ARG A 282 -20.18 18.52 20.08
C ARG A 282 -19.16 17.65 19.35
N MET A 283 -19.60 16.59 18.68
CA MET A 283 -18.71 15.73 17.89
C MET A 283 -18.05 16.50 16.75
N ILE A 284 -18.80 17.34 16.03
CA ILE A 284 -18.25 18.22 14.99
C ILE A 284 -17.15 19.13 15.55
N GLN A 285 -17.39 19.76 16.70
CA GLN A 285 -16.37 20.59 17.35
C GLN A 285 -15.11 19.79 17.70
N ASP A 286 -15.28 18.58 18.24
CA ASP A 286 -14.16 17.71 18.60
C ASP A 286 -13.38 17.23 17.37
N VAL A 287 -14.09 16.95 16.27
CA VAL A 287 -13.49 16.57 14.99
C VAL A 287 -12.73 17.72 14.36
N ILE A 288 -13.30 18.93 14.32
CA ILE A 288 -12.60 20.14 13.85
C ILE A 288 -11.34 20.38 14.71
N ALA A 289 -11.46 20.28 16.03
CA ALA A 289 -10.34 20.48 16.92
C ALA A 289 -9.25 19.40 16.78
N ALA A 290 -9.62 18.13 16.63
CA ALA A 290 -8.67 17.05 16.37
C ALA A 290 -7.95 17.25 15.02
N THR A 291 -8.69 17.61 13.96
CA THR A 291 -8.14 17.94 12.64
C THR A 291 -7.13 19.09 12.72
N VAL A 292 -7.46 20.18 13.42
CA VAL A 292 -6.53 21.32 13.58
C VAL A 292 -5.32 20.94 14.44
N LEU A 293 -5.50 20.12 15.48
CA LEU A 293 -4.39 19.67 16.32
C LEU A 293 -3.41 18.77 15.54
N LEU A 294 -3.91 17.87 14.70
CA LEU A 294 -3.12 17.03 13.78
C LEU A 294 -2.36 17.89 12.75
N ARG A 295 -3.06 18.81 12.07
CA ARG A 295 -2.43 19.75 11.11
C ARG A 295 -1.38 20.62 11.79
N THR A 296 -1.61 21.02 13.04
CA THR A 296 -0.62 21.77 13.83
C THR A 296 0.59 20.91 14.18
N ALA A 297 0.39 19.65 14.59
CA ALA A 297 1.50 18.72 14.83
C ALA A 297 2.36 18.52 13.58
N GLN A 298 1.73 18.36 12.43
CA GLN A 298 2.41 18.25 11.13
C GLN A 298 3.18 19.54 10.79
N ALA A 299 2.54 20.71 10.86
CA ALA A 299 3.20 21.99 10.55
C ALA A 299 4.37 22.29 11.49
N VAL A 300 4.24 22.00 12.79
CA VAL A 300 5.32 22.14 13.78
C VAL A 300 6.48 21.20 13.47
N HIS A 301 6.20 19.99 12.98
CA HIS A 301 7.24 19.05 12.58
C HIS A 301 7.94 19.47 11.28
N GLU A 302 7.19 19.97 10.29
CA GLU A 302 7.71 20.34 8.97
C GLU A 302 8.48 21.66 8.96
N HIS A 303 8.01 22.65 9.71
CA HIS A 303 8.50 24.03 9.68
C HIS A 303 9.12 24.48 11.01
N GLY A 304 9.08 23.65 12.05
CA GLY A 304 9.46 24.05 13.41
C GLY A 304 8.30 24.75 14.15
N VAL A 305 8.45 24.95 15.46
CA VAL A 305 7.36 25.43 16.32
C VAL A 305 6.87 26.82 15.91
N ILE A 306 7.79 27.77 15.69
CA ILE A 306 7.41 29.17 15.45
C ILE A 306 6.68 29.30 14.11
N ASP A 307 7.29 28.84 13.03
CA ASP A 307 6.73 28.97 11.68
C ASP A 307 5.50 28.07 11.50
N GLY A 308 5.51 26.86 12.08
CA GLY A 308 4.36 25.96 12.07
C GLY A 308 3.14 26.54 12.79
N ILE A 309 3.33 27.14 13.97
CA ILE A 309 2.24 27.83 14.69
C ILE A 309 1.79 29.08 13.95
N ALA A 310 2.70 29.84 13.35
CA ALA A 310 2.35 30.99 12.54
C ALA A 310 1.48 30.61 11.35
N ALA A 311 1.83 29.54 10.62
CA ALA A 311 1.06 29.02 9.50
C ALA A 311 -0.33 28.50 9.89
N MET A 312 -0.48 28.01 11.12
CA MET A 312 -1.73 27.44 11.64
C MET A 312 -2.54 28.40 12.51
N ARG A 313 -2.09 29.65 12.70
CA ARG A 313 -2.66 30.60 13.67
C ARG A 313 -4.17 30.79 13.51
N ASP A 314 -4.64 31.03 12.29
CA ASP A 314 -6.06 31.32 12.03
C ASP A 314 -6.95 30.10 12.26
N GLN A 315 -6.46 28.91 11.89
CA GLN A 315 -7.14 27.63 12.15
C GLN A 315 -7.20 27.34 13.66
N ILE A 316 -6.10 27.55 14.38
CA ILE A 316 -6.03 27.38 15.84
C ILE A 316 -7.01 28.33 16.54
N GLY A 317 -6.98 29.61 16.19
CA GLY A 317 -7.85 30.63 16.80
C GLY A 317 -9.34 30.37 16.53
N THR A 318 -9.69 29.94 15.31
CA THR A 318 -11.07 29.62 14.92
C THR A 318 -11.57 28.38 15.66
N ALA A 319 -10.80 27.27 15.63
CA ALA A 319 -11.20 26.04 16.32
C ALA A 319 -11.28 26.24 17.84
N ALA A 320 -10.36 27.01 18.44
CA ALA A 320 -10.40 27.35 19.86
C ALA A 320 -11.63 28.18 20.25
N ALA A 321 -12.15 29.02 19.34
CA ALA A 321 -13.32 29.85 19.58
C ALA A 321 -14.65 29.07 19.60
N LEU A 322 -14.66 27.83 19.06
CA LEU A 322 -15.84 26.95 19.10
C LEU A 322 -16.18 26.46 20.52
N PHE A 323 -15.27 26.63 21.48
CA PHE A 323 -15.42 26.11 22.85
C PHE A 323 -15.63 27.25 23.84
N THR A 324 -16.65 27.13 24.69
CA THR A 324 -16.85 28.10 25.77
C THR A 324 -15.83 27.88 26.89
N LYS A 325 -15.48 28.95 27.62
CA LYS A 325 -14.61 28.84 28.81
C LYS A 325 -15.13 27.84 29.86
N ALA A 326 -16.46 27.71 29.98
CA ALA A 326 -17.09 26.78 30.91
C ALA A 326 -16.87 25.32 30.49
N GLU A 327 -16.96 25.03 29.19
CA GLU A 327 -16.70 23.69 28.64
C GLU A 327 -15.23 23.32 28.76
N ILE A 328 -14.32 24.24 28.42
CA ILE A 328 -12.87 24.02 28.59
C ILE A 328 -12.54 23.67 30.05
N LYS A 329 -13.03 24.48 31.00
CA LYS A 329 -12.81 24.23 32.43
C LYS A 329 -13.39 22.89 32.88
N ARG A 330 -14.51 22.44 32.31
CA ARG A 330 -15.12 21.13 32.63
C ARG A 330 -14.31 19.98 32.04
N ALA A 331 -13.94 20.05 30.76
CA ALA A 331 -13.16 19.02 30.09
C ALA A 331 -11.75 18.84 30.67
N GLN A 332 -11.20 19.89 31.30
CA GLN A 332 -9.92 19.85 32.04
C GLN A 332 -10.04 19.32 33.48
N ARG A 333 -11.25 19.08 34.02
CA ARG A 333 -11.39 18.58 35.39
C ARG A 333 -10.72 17.21 35.50
N HIS A 334 -9.97 17.03 36.58
CA HIS A 334 -9.41 15.74 36.92
C HIS A 334 -10.51 14.79 37.36
N THR A 335 -10.51 13.60 36.76
CA THR A 335 -11.36 12.48 37.13
C THR A 335 -10.50 11.42 37.82
N PRO A 336 -10.75 11.08 39.09
CA PRO A 336 -9.98 10.05 39.79
C PRO A 336 -10.01 8.71 39.03
N GLY A 337 -8.84 8.07 38.92
CA GLY A 337 -8.71 6.79 38.23
C GLY A 337 -8.54 6.87 36.70
N LEU A 338 -8.54 8.08 36.13
CA LEU A 338 -8.28 8.32 34.71
C LEU A 338 -7.04 9.19 34.46
N ILE A 339 -6.53 9.17 33.22
CA ILE A 339 -5.37 9.98 32.80
C ILE A 339 -5.58 11.48 32.98
N HIS A 340 -4.49 12.18 33.31
CA HIS A 340 -4.42 13.62 33.45
C HIS A 340 -4.33 14.36 32.09
N LEU A 341 -5.21 14.01 31.14
CA LEU A 341 -5.38 14.72 29.88
C LEU A 341 -6.81 15.28 29.78
N PRO A 342 -6.99 16.42 29.08
CA PRO A 342 -8.33 16.97 28.88
C PRO A 342 -9.18 16.03 28.02
N ALA A 343 -10.47 15.92 28.34
CA ALA A 343 -11.38 15.05 27.59
C ALA A 343 -11.75 15.56 26.18
N ARG A 344 -11.33 16.76 25.81
CA ARG A 344 -11.60 17.34 24.48
C ARG A 344 -10.32 17.90 23.87
N PRO A 345 -10.05 17.64 22.58
CA PRO A 345 -8.87 18.18 21.90
C PRO A 345 -8.85 19.72 21.85
N GLY A 346 -10.02 20.35 21.83
CA GLY A 346 -10.16 21.82 21.85
C GLY A 346 -9.51 22.51 23.05
N CYS A 347 -9.32 21.80 24.17
CA CYS A 347 -8.57 22.31 25.32
C CYS A 347 -7.11 22.61 24.97
N GLN A 348 -6.47 21.77 24.17
CA GLN A 348 -5.07 21.97 23.76
C GLN A 348 -4.94 23.19 22.86
N LEU A 349 -5.85 23.35 21.89
CA LEU A 349 -5.88 24.50 20.99
C LEU A 349 -6.18 25.80 21.73
N HIS A 350 -7.10 25.78 22.70
CA HIS A 350 -7.42 26.94 23.51
C HIS A 350 -6.23 27.43 24.34
N GLU A 351 -5.42 26.51 24.90
CA GLU A 351 -4.21 26.88 25.61
C GLU A 351 -3.16 27.53 24.69
N ILE A 352 -2.99 27.01 23.47
CA ILE A 352 -2.09 27.57 22.45
C ILE A 352 -2.58 28.97 22.01
N ASP A 353 -3.86 29.10 21.62
CA ASP A 353 -4.47 30.38 21.23
C ASP A 353 -4.37 31.41 22.36
N SER A 354 -4.63 30.99 23.60
CA SER A 354 -4.47 31.85 24.78
C SER A 354 -3.04 32.38 24.90
N TRP A 355 -2.02 31.52 24.78
CA TRP A 355 -0.62 31.96 24.79
C TRP A 355 -0.34 33.03 23.71
N LEU A 356 -0.84 32.79 22.50
CA LEU A 356 -0.67 33.70 21.35
C LEU A 356 -1.35 35.06 21.58
N ARG A 357 -2.60 35.06 22.06
CA ARG A 357 -3.37 36.29 22.31
C ARG A 357 -2.80 37.15 23.44
N HIS A 358 -2.18 36.52 24.44
CA HIS A 358 -1.52 37.25 25.52
C HIS A 358 -0.15 37.82 25.13
N GLY A 359 0.31 37.59 23.89
CA GLY A 359 1.59 38.12 23.41
C GLY A 359 2.79 37.57 24.19
N GLN A 360 2.67 36.36 24.74
CA GLN A 360 3.75 35.73 25.50
C GLN A 360 4.92 35.37 24.57
N PRO A 361 6.18 35.41 25.08
CA PRO A 361 7.36 35.23 24.24
C PRO A 361 7.43 33.82 23.65
N MET A 362 7.73 33.74 22.34
CA MET A 362 7.99 32.49 21.61
C MET A 362 9.45 32.06 21.80
N ASN A 363 9.76 31.54 22.99
CA ASN A 363 11.09 31.06 23.36
C ASN A 363 11.10 29.52 23.57
N ALA A 364 12.22 28.95 24.04
CA ALA A 364 12.32 27.51 24.32
C ALA A 364 11.25 26.97 25.30
N ALA A 365 10.66 27.81 26.16
CA ALA A 365 9.54 27.39 27.01
C ALA A 365 8.25 27.23 26.20
N PHE A 366 8.01 28.11 25.22
CA PHE A 366 6.91 27.99 24.27
C PHE A 366 7.07 26.73 23.40
N GLU A 367 8.29 26.40 22.96
CA GLU A 367 8.55 25.17 22.21
C GLU A 367 8.18 23.91 23.00
N ARG A 368 8.69 23.79 24.25
CA ARG A 368 8.31 22.67 25.14
C ARG A 368 6.82 22.63 25.41
N PHE A 369 6.20 23.80 25.58
CA PHE A 369 4.77 23.92 25.78
C PHE A 369 3.99 23.37 24.56
N VAL A 370 4.29 23.84 23.34
CA VAL A 370 3.63 23.38 22.11
C VAL A 370 3.85 21.89 21.90
N HIS A 371 5.09 21.40 22.01
CA HIS A 371 5.40 19.97 21.87
C HIS A 371 4.59 19.09 22.82
N ALA A 372 4.43 19.51 24.09
CA ALA A 372 3.61 18.77 25.05
C ALA A 372 2.11 18.69 24.65
N ARG A 373 1.59 19.68 23.92
CA ARG A 373 0.19 19.72 23.47
C ARG A 373 -0.05 18.93 22.18
N VAL A 374 0.89 19.00 21.23
CA VAL A 374 0.77 18.30 19.94
C VAL A 374 1.25 16.84 19.99
N ARG A 375 1.96 16.42 21.05
CA ARG A 375 2.43 15.04 21.25
C ARG A 375 1.30 14.00 21.25
N ASN A 376 0.08 14.38 21.63
CA ASN A 376 -1.06 13.47 21.71
C ASN A 376 -2.03 13.65 20.54
N ALA A 377 -1.66 14.42 19.51
CA ALA A 377 -2.56 14.79 18.42
C ALA A 377 -3.11 13.56 17.69
N LEU A 378 -2.24 12.58 17.39
CA LEU A 378 -2.65 11.34 16.73
C LEU A 378 -3.56 10.48 17.60
N ALA A 379 -3.31 10.39 18.91
CA ALA A 379 -4.18 9.67 19.84
C ALA A 379 -5.58 10.32 19.92
N TYR A 380 -5.66 11.65 19.99
CA TYR A 380 -6.96 12.35 19.90
C TYR A 380 -7.64 12.09 18.55
N GLY A 381 -6.89 12.15 17.45
CA GLY A 381 -7.43 11.88 16.11
C GLY A 381 -8.12 10.53 16.02
N LEU A 382 -7.42 9.46 16.42
CA LEU A 382 -7.94 8.08 16.37
C LEU A 382 -9.15 7.89 17.30
N VAL A 383 -9.07 8.36 18.54
CA VAL A 383 -10.18 8.24 19.49
C VAL A 383 -11.43 8.99 18.99
N ILE A 384 -11.25 10.18 18.42
CA ILE A 384 -12.37 10.97 17.89
C ILE A 384 -12.94 10.34 16.61
N ASP A 385 -12.11 9.74 15.75
CA ASP A 385 -12.56 8.95 14.61
C ASP A 385 -13.46 7.78 15.06
N ASP A 386 -12.99 6.97 16.01
CA ASP A 386 -13.77 5.85 16.58
C ASP A 386 -15.09 6.31 17.20
N LEU A 387 -15.06 7.39 17.99
CA LEU A 387 -16.26 7.92 18.65
C LEU A 387 -17.24 8.54 17.66
N CYS A 388 -16.74 9.22 16.62
CA CYS A 388 -17.57 9.77 15.56
C CYS A 388 -18.25 8.64 14.78
N HIS A 389 -17.48 7.64 14.35
CA HIS A 389 -18.01 6.47 13.67
C HIS A 389 -19.08 5.77 14.52
N ASN A 390 -18.78 5.46 15.79
CA ASN A 390 -19.73 4.78 16.67
C ASN A 390 -20.99 5.61 16.93
N LEU A 391 -20.86 6.94 17.09
CA LEU A 391 -22.00 7.83 17.29
C LEU A 391 -23.00 7.76 16.14
N PHE A 392 -22.51 7.90 14.90
CA PHE A 392 -23.38 7.96 13.72
C PHE A 392 -23.75 6.58 13.15
N CYS A 393 -22.93 5.55 13.37
CA CYS A 393 -23.25 4.19 12.90
C CYS A 393 -24.16 3.43 13.88
N SER A 394 -23.92 3.56 15.18
CA SER A 394 -24.46 2.62 16.18
C SER A 394 -25.32 3.27 17.26
N ILE A 395 -25.05 4.53 17.61
CA ILE A 395 -25.71 5.17 18.78
C ILE A 395 -26.96 5.96 18.36
N ILE A 396 -26.87 6.81 17.33
CA ILE A 396 -28.01 7.64 16.90
C ILE A 396 -29.00 6.77 16.11
N PRO A 397 -30.24 6.60 16.58
CA PRO A 397 -31.24 5.83 15.85
C PRO A 397 -31.68 6.58 14.58
N ALA A 398 -31.73 5.87 13.46
CA ALA A 398 -32.02 6.47 12.15
C ALA A 398 -33.40 7.14 12.05
N ASP A 399 -34.38 6.62 12.79
CA ASP A 399 -35.74 7.16 12.85
C ASP A 399 -35.83 8.49 13.61
N THR A 400 -34.78 8.84 14.37
CA THR A 400 -34.67 10.13 15.03
C THR A 400 -34.08 11.21 14.14
N LEU A 401 -33.40 10.86 13.03
CA LEU A 401 -32.76 11.84 12.17
C LEU A 401 -33.77 12.78 11.47
N PRO A 402 -33.37 14.02 11.17
CA PRO A 402 -34.15 14.89 10.31
C PRO A 402 -34.17 14.38 8.87
N GLY A 403 -35.27 14.64 8.16
CA GLY A 403 -35.47 14.17 6.78
C GLY A 403 -34.77 15.03 5.73
N ASP A 404 -34.59 16.32 5.99
CA ASP A 404 -34.06 17.34 5.09
C ASP A 404 -32.57 17.65 5.32
N GLY A 405 -31.87 16.84 6.10
CA GLY A 405 -30.51 17.14 6.55
C GLY A 405 -30.49 17.95 7.82
N TRP A 406 -29.28 18.33 8.25
CA TRP A 406 -29.10 19.17 9.42
C TRP A 406 -27.83 19.99 9.30
N ASP A 407 -27.90 21.17 9.93
CA ASP A 407 -26.83 22.16 9.94
C ASP A 407 -26.12 22.19 11.30
N SER A 408 -24.92 22.76 11.30
CA SER A 408 -24.09 22.99 12.47
C SER A 408 -23.57 24.43 12.44
N GLU A 409 -23.82 25.17 13.53
CA GLU A 409 -23.29 26.52 13.70
C GLU A 409 -21.75 26.49 13.76
N SER A 410 -21.18 25.48 14.43
CA SER A 410 -19.72 25.31 14.51
C SER A 410 -19.10 25.03 13.15
N LEU A 411 -19.73 24.20 12.31
CA LEU A 411 -19.23 23.90 10.97
C LEU A 411 -19.31 25.14 10.06
N GLN A 412 -20.43 25.87 10.08
CA GLN A 412 -20.57 27.10 9.30
C GLN A 412 -19.54 28.15 9.71
N ALA A 413 -19.34 28.36 11.02
CA ALA A 413 -18.31 29.26 11.53
C ALA A 413 -16.89 28.83 11.07
N TRP A 414 -16.61 27.53 11.07
CA TRP A 414 -15.35 26.98 10.57
C TRP A 414 -15.17 27.20 9.06
N ARG A 415 -16.17 26.89 8.24
CA ARG A 415 -16.11 27.06 6.78
C ARG A 415 -15.97 28.52 6.38
N ASN A 416 -16.66 29.44 7.06
CA ASN A 416 -16.54 30.87 6.80
C ASN A 416 -15.14 31.42 7.11
N ALA A 417 -14.45 30.85 8.10
CA ALA A 417 -13.13 31.32 8.51
C ALA A 417 -11.97 30.64 7.76
N VAL A 418 -12.09 29.34 7.42
CA VAL A 418 -10.97 28.53 6.92
C VAL A 418 -11.22 27.96 5.52
N GLY A 419 -12.47 27.86 5.07
CA GLY A 419 -12.83 27.27 3.78
C GLY A 419 -12.73 25.74 3.74
N TYR A 420 -12.58 25.20 2.52
CA TYR A 420 -12.45 23.77 2.25
C TYR A 420 -11.00 23.34 2.08
N SER A 421 -10.69 22.10 2.48
CA SER A 421 -9.40 21.49 2.20
C SER A 421 -9.21 21.29 0.70
N VAL A 422 -8.01 21.62 0.18
CA VAL A 422 -7.64 21.32 -1.21
C VAL A 422 -7.57 19.81 -1.50
N ILE A 423 -7.43 18.98 -0.46
CA ILE A 423 -7.37 17.52 -0.57
C ILE A 423 -8.73 16.93 -0.95
N ARG A 424 -9.82 17.57 -0.50
CA ARG A 424 -11.19 17.15 -0.78
C ARG A 424 -12.05 18.33 -1.19
N PRO A 425 -12.04 18.68 -2.48
CA PRO A 425 -12.96 19.68 -3.01
C PRO A 425 -14.41 19.23 -2.79
N PRO A 426 -15.31 20.12 -2.35
CA PRO A 426 -16.70 19.76 -2.09
C PRO A 426 -17.44 19.30 -3.36
N ALA A 427 -17.03 19.79 -4.53
CA ALA A 427 -17.55 19.37 -5.84
C ALA A 427 -17.26 17.90 -6.20
N GLU A 428 -16.34 17.25 -5.49
CA GLU A 428 -16.00 15.84 -5.70
C GLU A 428 -16.59 14.93 -4.62
N TRP A 429 -17.30 15.49 -3.63
CA TRP A 429 -17.81 14.75 -2.48
C TRP A 429 -19.14 14.05 -2.77
N ARG A 430 -19.07 12.73 -2.98
CA ARG A 430 -20.20 11.88 -3.42
C ARG A 430 -20.89 11.08 -2.30
N GLN A 431 -20.50 11.27 -1.05
CA GLN A 431 -21.15 10.61 0.09
C GLN A 431 -22.61 11.10 0.20
N ASN A 432 -23.54 10.16 0.36
CA ASN A 432 -24.94 10.52 0.61
C ASN A 432 -25.07 11.19 1.98
N PRO A 433 -25.90 12.24 2.12
CA PRO A 433 -26.11 12.88 3.41
C PRO A 433 -26.68 11.91 4.44
N TYR A 434 -26.23 12.03 5.69
CA TYR A 434 -26.70 11.26 6.82
C TYR A 434 -28.07 11.76 7.30
N VAL A 435 -29.13 11.24 6.68
CA VAL A 435 -30.54 11.62 6.89
C VAL A 435 -31.45 10.41 7.06
N ARG A 436 -32.69 10.66 7.53
CA ARG A 436 -33.68 9.60 7.77
C ARG A 436 -34.10 8.83 6.51
N GLU A 437 -34.35 9.55 5.41
CA GLU A 437 -34.94 9.00 4.18
C GLU A 437 -33.99 9.18 2.98
N PRO A 438 -33.13 8.19 2.67
CA PRO A 438 -32.30 8.21 1.47
C PRO A 438 -33.10 7.81 0.21
N PRO A 439 -32.67 8.27 -0.99
CA PRO A 439 -31.46 9.06 -1.24
C PRO A 439 -31.75 10.58 -1.29
N ALA A 440 -31.07 11.33 -0.42
CA ALA A 440 -30.89 12.77 -0.59
C ALA A 440 -29.71 13.03 -1.55
N LEU A 441 -29.77 14.14 -2.31
CA LEU A 441 -28.67 14.54 -3.19
C LEU A 441 -27.40 14.82 -2.38
N ASN A 442 -26.28 14.20 -2.81
CA ASN A 442 -24.96 14.45 -2.23
C ASN A 442 -24.46 15.87 -2.52
N LEU A 443 -23.45 16.32 -1.78
CA LEU A 443 -22.92 17.68 -1.86
C LEU A 443 -22.46 18.05 -3.28
N ALA A 444 -21.73 17.15 -3.95
CA ALA A 444 -21.27 17.36 -5.32
C ALA A 444 -22.43 17.63 -6.29
N HIS A 445 -23.51 16.84 -6.21
CA HIS A 445 -24.69 17.02 -7.05
C HIS A 445 -25.42 18.31 -6.72
N ARG A 446 -25.60 18.64 -5.43
CA ARG A 446 -26.24 19.91 -5.04
C ARG A 446 -25.46 21.11 -5.57
N LEU A 447 -24.13 21.07 -5.56
CA LEU A 447 -23.30 22.14 -6.12
C LEU A 447 -23.38 22.22 -7.66
N ALA A 448 -23.45 21.07 -8.33
CA ALA A 448 -23.59 21.01 -9.79
C ALA A 448 -24.94 21.59 -10.26
N GLU A 449 -26.05 21.23 -9.61
CA GLU A 449 -27.40 21.72 -9.98
C GLU A 449 -27.51 23.25 -9.86
N ASN A 450 -26.88 23.86 -8.85
CA ASN A 450 -26.87 25.32 -8.71
C ASN A 450 -25.98 26.03 -9.73
N SER A 451 -24.97 25.34 -10.25
CA SER A 451 -24.09 25.90 -11.28
C SER A 451 -24.83 26.02 -12.62
N ASP A 452 -25.68 25.02 -12.94
CA ASP A 452 -26.47 24.99 -14.18
C ASP A 452 -27.68 25.95 -14.17
N GLU A 453 -28.24 26.28 -12.99
CA GLU A 453 -29.33 27.26 -12.87
C GLU A 453 -28.87 28.71 -13.15
N GLY A 454 -27.58 29.01 -12.99
CA GLY A 454 -26.99 30.33 -13.28
C GLY A 454 -26.71 30.60 -14.76
N GLU A 455 -26.71 29.57 -15.63
CA GLU A 455 -26.34 29.68 -17.05
C GLU A 455 -27.53 29.60 -18.04
N ARG A 456 -28.80 29.67 -17.58
CA ARG A 456 -29.93 29.76 -18.51
C ARG A 456 -29.93 31.11 -19.26
N PRO A 457 -29.84 31.13 -20.61
CA PRO A 457 -29.94 32.36 -21.37
C PRO A 457 -31.36 32.91 -21.28
N GLU A 458 -31.46 34.17 -20.86
CA GLU A 458 -32.67 35.00 -20.94
C GLU A 458 -33.27 34.91 -22.34
N ALA A 459 -34.34 34.15 -22.48
CA ALA A 459 -35.15 34.09 -23.69
C ALA A 459 -36.28 35.13 -23.58
N ASP A 460 -36.16 36.16 -24.40
CA ASP A 460 -37.22 36.99 -25.00
C ASP A 460 -38.58 36.99 -24.29
N GLN A 461 -38.88 38.10 -23.60
CA GLN A 461 -40.24 38.62 -23.55
C GLN A 461 -40.29 40.09 -23.99
N PRO A 462 -41.22 40.44 -24.90
CA PRO A 462 -41.32 41.77 -25.49
C PRO A 462 -42.01 42.74 -24.53
N GLY A 463 -41.55 43.98 -24.55
CA GLY A 463 -42.03 45.05 -23.68
C GLY A 463 -43.41 45.59 -24.04
N ASP A 464 -44.04 46.21 -23.05
CA ASP A 464 -44.87 47.41 -23.21
C ASP A 464 -44.94 48.18 -21.87
N ALA A 465 -44.93 49.51 -22.00
CA ALA A 465 -44.64 50.60 -21.04
C ALA A 465 -45.69 50.81 -19.90
N PRO A 466 -45.68 51.90 -19.07
CA PRO A 466 -44.77 53.07 -18.97
C PRO A 466 -44.36 53.54 -17.54
N GLU A 467 -43.42 54.49 -17.51
CA GLU A 467 -42.92 55.28 -16.35
C GLU A 467 -43.99 56.09 -15.59
N PRO A 468 -43.64 56.57 -14.37
CA PRO A 468 -43.61 58.04 -14.21
C PRO A 468 -42.42 58.61 -13.43
N ALA A 469 -41.99 59.76 -13.97
CA ALA A 469 -41.21 60.90 -13.49
C ALA A 469 -40.97 61.18 -11.98
N ASP A 470 -39.72 61.61 -11.72
CA ASP A 470 -39.23 62.75 -10.90
C ASP A 470 -39.85 63.08 -9.52
N VAL A 471 -39.01 63.18 -8.48
CA VAL A 471 -38.76 64.44 -7.70
C VAL A 471 -37.43 64.36 -6.95
N VAL A 472 -36.64 65.43 -7.07
CA VAL A 472 -35.29 65.67 -6.55
C VAL A 472 -35.30 66.66 -5.37
N ARG A 473 -34.61 66.28 -4.27
CA ARG A 473 -33.76 67.07 -3.32
C ARG A 473 -34.26 68.23 -2.42
N ARG A 474 -33.53 68.29 -1.28
CA ARG A 474 -33.00 69.45 -0.47
C ARG A 474 -33.92 69.97 0.65
N ALA A 475 -33.46 70.45 1.82
CA ALA A 475 -32.14 70.77 2.38
C ALA A 475 -32.23 70.95 3.93
N ALA A 476 -31.05 71.05 4.55
CA ALA A 476 -30.75 71.24 5.98
C ALA A 476 -31.00 72.67 6.55
N ALA A 477 -31.11 72.79 7.89
CA ALA A 477 -30.34 73.71 8.77
C ALA A 477 -31.00 73.91 10.17
N GLY A 478 -30.19 74.00 11.24
CA GLY A 478 -30.50 74.87 12.42
C GLY A 478 -30.50 74.25 13.83
N GLN A 479 -29.36 74.37 14.53
CA GLN A 479 -29.13 74.34 16.01
C GLN A 479 -29.92 75.42 16.81
N PRO A 480 -29.80 75.61 18.17
CA PRO A 480 -29.21 74.81 19.28
C PRO A 480 -30.07 74.80 20.60
N GLY A 481 -29.61 74.11 21.66
CA GLY A 481 -29.81 74.61 23.05
C GLY A 481 -30.03 73.61 24.20
N ASN A 482 -29.05 73.60 25.13
CA ASN A 482 -29.10 73.30 26.57
C ASN A 482 -29.04 71.86 27.12
N ALA A 483 -27.97 71.62 27.89
CA ALA A 483 -27.80 70.60 28.93
C ALA A 483 -28.19 71.19 30.31
N PRO A 484 -28.39 70.38 31.38
CA PRO A 484 -27.26 69.77 32.09
C PRO A 484 -27.46 68.32 32.61
N GLU A 485 -26.39 67.53 32.45
CA GLU A 485 -25.73 66.70 33.47
C GLU A 485 -26.56 65.95 34.54
N LEU A 486 -26.63 64.61 34.44
CA LEU A 486 -26.21 63.64 35.48
C LEU A 486 -26.49 62.18 35.04
N VAL A 487 -25.54 61.28 35.32
CA VAL A 487 -25.53 59.82 35.09
C VAL A 487 -25.02 59.34 33.72
N ALA A 488 -23.71 59.50 33.47
CA ALA A 488 -22.99 58.80 32.41
C ALA A 488 -21.62 58.32 32.92
N ARG A 489 -21.50 57.00 33.20
CA ARG A 489 -20.25 56.21 33.16
C ARG A 489 -20.53 54.72 33.43
N ARG A 490 -21.37 54.08 32.62
CA ARG A 490 -21.38 52.60 32.49
C ARG A 490 -22.09 51.99 31.27
N ALA A 491 -22.52 52.78 30.28
CA ALA A 491 -23.34 52.27 29.16
C ALA A 491 -22.77 52.50 27.74
N GLU A 492 -21.61 53.16 27.56
CA GLU A 492 -21.14 53.56 26.21
C GLU A 492 -20.28 52.54 25.47
N THR A 493 -19.91 51.40 26.05
CA THR A 493 -19.16 50.35 25.33
C THR A 493 -20.07 49.31 24.68
N THR A 494 -21.33 49.20 25.11
CA THR A 494 -22.26 48.16 24.62
C THR A 494 -23.11 48.61 23.44
N VAL A 495 -23.23 49.91 23.18
CA VAL A 495 -24.07 50.45 22.08
C VAL A 495 -23.29 50.60 20.76
N ARG A 496 -21.97 50.81 20.79
CA ARG A 496 -21.15 50.87 19.56
C ARG A 496 -20.91 49.52 18.88
N LEU A 497 -20.94 48.41 19.62
CA LEU A 497 -20.80 47.07 19.04
C LEU A 497 -22.12 46.51 18.50
N ARG A 498 -23.28 47.01 18.98
CA ARG A 498 -24.60 46.62 18.47
C ARG A 498 -24.98 47.38 17.20
N GLY A 499 -24.71 48.70 17.16
CA GLY A 499 -25.00 49.51 15.97
C GLY A 499 -24.19 49.15 14.72
N GLN A 500 -23.03 48.49 14.87
CA GLN A 500 -22.25 48.00 13.73
C GLN A 500 -22.69 46.60 13.24
N GLN A 501 -23.45 45.85 14.03
CA GLN A 501 -24.06 44.57 13.62
C GLN A 501 -25.43 44.78 12.96
N ASP A 502 -26.20 45.78 13.41
CA ASP A 502 -27.53 46.06 12.86
C ASP A 502 -27.46 46.75 11.47
N ASP A 503 -26.47 47.61 11.22
CA ASP A 503 -26.26 48.24 9.89
C ASP A 503 -25.74 47.27 8.79
N ALA A 504 -25.24 46.09 9.19
CA ALA A 504 -24.87 45.01 8.27
C ALA A 504 -26.07 44.09 7.95
N ALA A 505 -27.01 43.96 8.89
CA ALA A 505 -28.24 43.18 8.69
C ALA A 505 -29.27 43.91 7.81
N GLU A 506 -29.29 45.25 7.84
CA GLU A 506 -30.31 46.03 7.11
C GLU A 506 -29.96 46.31 5.62
N ARG A 507 -28.79 45.87 5.13
CA ARG A 507 -28.46 45.84 3.68
C ARG A 507 -28.64 44.47 3.02
N ALA A 508 -29.03 43.43 3.77
CA ALA A 508 -29.34 42.10 3.26
C ALA A 508 -30.81 41.94 2.84
N GLY A 509 -31.44 43.03 2.38
CA GLY A 509 -32.84 43.08 1.95
C GLY A 509 -32.99 42.99 0.44
N ALA A 510 -32.47 41.92 -0.17
CA ALA A 510 -32.77 41.54 -1.56
C ALA A 510 -32.51 40.03 -1.75
N ASP A 511 -33.53 39.21 -1.51
CA ASP A 511 -33.76 37.89 -2.13
C ASP A 511 -32.55 36.92 -2.33
N GLU A 512 -31.67 36.79 -1.33
CA GLU A 512 -30.59 35.80 -1.34
C GLU A 512 -31.08 34.47 -0.74
N ARG A 513 -31.32 33.47 -1.61
CA ARG A 513 -31.34 32.06 -1.18
C ARG A 513 -29.99 31.75 -0.53
N PRO A 514 -29.92 30.99 0.59
CA PRO A 514 -28.64 30.58 1.16
C PRO A 514 -27.86 29.81 0.10
N GLU A 515 -26.65 30.27 -0.22
CA GLU A 515 -25.68 29.55 -1.05
C GLU A 515 -25.63 28.09 -0.62
N VAL A 516 -25.60 27.17 -1.58
CA VAL A 516 -25.68 25.73 -1.32
C VAL A 516 -24.35 25.21 -0.77
N GLY A 517 -24.09 25.53 0.49
CA GLY A 517 -22.92 25.10 1.25
C GLY A 517 -23.02 23.67 1.75
N GLU A 518 -21.90 23.18 2.31
CA GLU A 518 -21.86 21.92 3.06
C GLU A 518 -22.81 21.98 4.25
N ARG A 519 -23.70 20.99 4.35
CA ARG A 519 -24.49 20.69 5.54
C ARG A 519 -23.70 19.74 6.43
N ALA A 520 -23.96 19.79 7.73
CA ALA A 520 -23.29 18.90 8.66
C ALA A 520 -23.62 17.42 8.40
N SER A 521 -24.80 17.13 7.85
CA SER A 521 -25.18 15.81 7.35
C SER A 521 -24.33 15.30 6.18
N ASP A 522 -23.58 16.14 5.46
CA ASP A 522 -22.78 15.67 4.32
C ASP A 522 -21.50 14.94 4.75
N LEU A 523 -21.04 15.12 6.00
CA LEU A 523 -19.88 14.43 6.59
C LEU A 523 -18.53 14.67 5.87
N LEU A 524 -18.39 15.72 5.06
CA LEU A 524 -17.09 16.08 4.46
C LEU A 524 -16.10 16.53 5.55
N TRP A 525 -16.55 17.27 6.56
CA TRP A 525 -15.78 17.60 7.76
C TRP A 525 -15.21 16.36 8.49
N TYR A 526 -15.89 15.20 8.42
CA TYR A 526 -15.42 13.97 9.02
C TYR A 526 -14.32 13.32 8.16
N ALA A 527 -14.43 13.37 6.83
CA ALA A 527 -13.38 12.91 5.92
C ALA A 527 -12.08 13.72 6.04
N GLU A 528 -12.17 15.02 6.34
CA GLU A 528 -11.00 15.85 6.61
C GLU A 528 -10.20 15.41 7.86
N LEU A 529 -10.86 14.79 8.85
CA LEU A 529 -10.18 14.17 9.99
C LEU A 529 -9.41 12.92 9.55
N GLY A 530 -10.06 12.04 8.78
CA GLY A 530 -9.39 10.88 8.19
C GLY A 530 -8.13 11.28 7.42
N ASP A 531 -8.21 12.32 6.59
CA ASP A 531 -7.05 12.87 5.87
C ASP A 531 -5.97 13.37 6.81
N ALA A 532 -6.33 14.13 7.86
CA ALA A 532 -5.37 14.63 8.83
C ALA A 532 -4.66 13.50 9.59
N ILE A 533 -5.37 12.41 9.92
CA ILE A 533 -4.80 11.24 10.58
C ILE A 533 -3.78 10.56 9.68
N VAL A 534 -4.14 10.24 8.44
CA VAL A 534 -3.23 9.52 7.53
C VAL A 534 -2.06 10.38 7.07
N ARG A 535 -2.20 11.71 7.02
CA ARG A 535 -1.09 12.65 6.76
C ARG A 535 -0.03 12.65 7.85
N VAL A 536 -0.42 12.59 9.12
CA VAL A 536 0.54 12.39 10.21
C VAL A 536 1.25 11.04 10.07
N ARG A 537 0.55 10.03 9.52
CA ARG A 537 1.13 8.74 9.14
C ARG A 537 1.85 8.76 7.80
N GLY A 538 2.02 9.90 7.12
CA GLY A 538 2.79 10.07 5.88
C GLY A 538 2.10 9.70 4.57
N PHE A 539 0.78 9.55 4.58
CA PHE A 539 -0.03 9.36 3.37
C PHE A 539 -0.67 10.67 2.93
N GLU A 540 -1.00 10.81 1.65
CA GLU A 540 -1.55 12.06 1.12
C GLU A 540 -3.02 12.28 1.52
N GLN A 541 -3.81 11.22 1.48
CA GLN A 541 -5.27 11.23 1.66
C GLN A 541 -5.76 9.88 2.17
N ALA A 542 -6.84 9.87 2.95
CA ALA A 542 -7.45 8.63 3.43
C ALA A 542 -8.26 7.95 2.32
N ASP A 543 -8.20 6.62 2.24
CA ASP A 543 -9.13 5.86 1.41
C ASP A 543 -10.53 5.92 2.03
N VAL A 544 -11.52 6.34 1.23
CA VAL A 544 -12.91 6.50 1.69
C VAL A 544 -13.73 5.35 1.15
N ARG A 545 -14.19 4.50 2.06
CA ARG A 545 -15.20 3.50 1.77
C ARG A 545 -16.56 4.12 2.04
N HIS A 546 -17.27 4.44 0.97
CA HIS A 546 -18.60 5.03 1.06
C HIS A 546 -19.60 4.00 1.58
N GLY A 547 -19.98 4.12 2.84
CA GLY A 547 -21.04 3.32 3.45
C GLY A 547 -22.43 3.91 3.20
N TYR A 548 -23.47 3.09 3.39
CA TYR A 548 -24.88 3.50 3.19
C TYR A 548 -25.29 4.71 4.05
N ARG A 549 -24.64 4.92 5.20
CA ARG A 549 -24.97 6.02 6.12
C ARG A 549 -23.78 6.90 6.47
N VAL A 550 -22.65 6.30 6.82
CA VAL A 550 -21.46 7.02 7.29
C VAL A 550 -20.27 6.51 6.47
N PRO A 551 -19.37 7.39 6.00
CA PRO A 551 -18.13 6.95 5.37
C PRO A 551 -17.23 6.23 6.39
N HIS A 552 -16.50 5.23 5.93
CA HIS A 552 -15.43 4.60 6.68
C HIS A 552 -14.08 5.02 6.09
N PHE A 553 -13.11 5.31 6.95
CA PHE A 553 -11.78 5.74 6.56
C PHE A 553 -10.75 4.69 6.96
N GLU A 554 -9.87 4.31 6.02
CA GLU A 554 -8.68 3.55 6.40
C GLU A 554 -7.67 4.52 7.03
N THR A 555 -7.61 4.54 8.37
CA THR A 555 -6.74 5.44 9.15
C THR A 555 -5.35 4.88 9.43
N ASN A 556 -5.11 3.62 9.10
CA ASN A 556 -3.80 2.99 9.15
C ASN A 556 -3.52 2.16 7.89
N PRO A 557 -3.48 2.80 6.71
CA PRO A 557 -3.24 2.07 5.49
C PRO A 557 -1.86 1.42 5.54
N THR A 558 -1.79 0.14 5.21
CA THR A 558 -0.51 -0.52 4.95
C THR A 558 0.10 0.16 3.73
N GLU A 559 1.41 0.45 3.77
CA GLU A 559 2.10 0.92 2.57
C GLU A 559 1.85 -0.10 1.45
N PRO A 560 1.35 0.34 0.28
CA PRO A 560 1.23 -0.56 -0.86
C PRO A 560 2.61 -1.18 -1.10
N GLN A 561 2.70 -2.50 -1.14
CA GLN A 561 3.94 -3.13 -1.58
C GLN A 561 4.25 -2.54 -2.96
N PRO A 562 5.44 -1.95 -3.16
CA PRO A 562 5.77 -1.38 -4.45
C PRO A 562 5.64 -2.47 -5.51
N ASP A 563 5.07 -2.12 -6.66
CA ASP A 563 5.07 -3.01 -7.81
C ASP A 563 6.50 -3.54 -7.99
N PRO A 564 6.74 -4.86 -7.93
CA PRO A 564 8.08 -5.46 -7.97
C PRO A 564 8.91 -5.04 -9.19
N LEU A 565 8.24 -4.54 -10.23
CA LEU A 565 8.86 -4.09 -11.46
C LEU A 565 9.18 -2.60 -11.47
N THR A 566 8.59 -1.83 -10.56
CA THR A 566 8.83 -0.39 -10.48
C THR A 566 10.17 -0.16 -9.77
N PRO A 567 11.18 0.41 -10.46
CA PRO A 567 12.48 0.69 -9.85
C PRO A 567 12.33 1.55 -8.59
N ARG A 568 12.80 1.00 -7.46
CA ARG A 568 12.65 1.61 -6.15
C ARG A 568 13.57 2.80 -5.95
N MET A 569 13.03 3.88 -5.38
CA MET A 569 13.75 5.14 -5.12
C MET A 569 14.28 5.25 -3.69
N ASP A 570 14.33 4.12 -2.96
CA ASP A 570 14.82 4.10 -1.58
C ASP A 570 16.34 4.24 -1.53
N SER A 571 17.04 3.83 -2.59
CA SER A 571 18.48 4.03 -2.75
C SER A 571 18.87 4.02 -4.24
N ILE A 572 20.03 4.58 -4.56
CA ILE A 572 20.59 4.57 -5.92
C ILE A 572 20.82 3.12 -6.40
N PRO A 573 21.41 2.19 -5.62
CA PRO A 573 21.58 0.81 -6.05
C PRO A 573 20.25 0.13 -6.44
N LEU A 574 19.19 0.32 -5.65
CA LEU A 574 17.88 -0.26 -5.94
C LEU A 574 17.26 0.34 -7.21
N ALA A 575 17.31 1.67 -7.37
CA ALA A 575 16.77 2.34 -8.54
C ALA A 575 17.46 1.87 -9.84
N VAL A 576 18.79 1.78 -9.80
CA VAL A 576 19.59 1.37 -10.96
C VAL A 576 19.45 -0.13 -11.22
N ALA A 577 19.41 -0.97 -10.18
CA ALA A 577 19.19 -2.41 -10.33
C ALA A 577 17.83 -2.72 -10.94
N GLY A 578 16.74 -2.10 -10.45
CA GLY A 578 15.40 -2.27 -11.01
C GLY A 578 15.32 -1.81 -12.47
N ALA A 579 15.94 -0.67 -12.82
CA ALA A 579 16.01 -0.21 -14.20
C ALA A 579 16.83 -1.18 -15.10
N ALA A 580 17.96 -1.68 -14.60
CA ALA A 580 18.79 -2.66 -15.31
C ALA A 580 18.06 -4.00 -15.50
N GLN A 581 17.24 -4.40 -14.54
CA GLN A 581 16.39 -5.59 -14.61
C GLN A 581 15.32 -5.42 -15.67
N LEU A 582 14.59 -4.29 -15.71
CA LEU A 582 13.60 -4.03 -16.76
C LEU A 582 14.21 -4.11 -18.17
N LEU A 583 15.39 -3.51 -18.37
CA LEU A 583 16.13 -3.62 -19.63
C LEU A 583 16.50 -5.07 -19.95
N SER A 584 16.91 -5.83 -18.93
CA SER A 584 17.22 -7.25 -19.09
C SER A 584 15.96 -8.04 -19.49
N LEU A 585 14.79 -7.72 -18.93
CA LEU A 585 13.49 -8.29 -19.31
C LEU A 585 12.98 -7.81 -20.68
N GLY A 586 13.78 -7.07 -21.44
CA GLY A 586 13.46 -6.60 -22.79
C GLY A 586 12.70 -5.27 -22.83
N ALA A 587 12.67 -4.51 -21.73
CA ALA A 587 12.22 -3.12 -21.80
C ALA A 587 13.12 -2.31 -22.75
N ASN A 588 12.51 -1.41 -23.53
CA ASN A 588 13.27 -0.50 -24.37
C ASN A 588 13.58 0.78 -23.58
N SER A 589 14.87 1.12 -23.49
CA SER A 589 15.30 2.42 -22.99
C SER A 589 14.69 3.54 -23.84
N PRO A 590 14.00 4.55 -23.25
CA PRO A 590 13.44 5.64 -24.01
C PRO A 590 14.55 6.46 -24.68
N ALA A 591 14.42 6.71 -25.99
CA ALA A 591 15.41 7.43 -26.77
C ALA A 591 15.68 8.87 -26.25
N ARG A 592 14.70 9.45 -25.55
CA ARG A 592 14.81 10.76 -24.88
C ARG A 592 14.08 10.70 -23.54
N CYS A 593 14.77 11.11 -22.48
CA CYS A 593 14.22 11.39 -21.16
C CYS A 593 14.88 12.66 -20.62
N ARG A 594 14.14 13.48 -19.87
CA ARG A 594 14.69 14.69 -19.23
C ARG A 594 15.32 14.36 -17.88
N ASP A 595 14.71 13.47 -17.15
CA ASP A 595 15.01 13.10 -15.77
C ASP A 595 14.86 11.59 -15.57
N TRP A 596 15.26 11.10 -14.40
CA TRP A 596 15.16 9.70 -13.99
C TRP A 596 13.70 9.24 -13.90
N GLY A 597 12.77 10.12 -13.52
CA GLY A 597 11.34 9.83 -13.48
C GLY A 597 10.78 9.43 -14.85
N GLN A 598 11.17 10.16 -15.90
CA GLN A 598 10.82 9.86 -17.28
C GLN A 598 11.52 8.61 -17.82
N LEU A 599 12.78 8.35 -17.41
CA LEU A 599 13.46 7.10 -17.72
C LEU A 599 12.66 5.92 -17.15
N ARG A 600 12.32 5.98 -15.86
CA ARG A 600 11.53 4.97 -15.15
C ARG A 600 10.17 4.74 -15.81
N ALA A 601 9.42 5.81 -16.06
CA ALA A 601 8.11 5.73 -16.72
C ALA A 601 8.23 5.10 -18.13
N GLY A 602 9.25 5.49 -18.90
CA GLY A 602 9.52 4.92 -20.23
C GLY A 602 9.78 3.42 -20.18
N LEU A 603 10.60 2.95 -19.23
CA LEU A 603 10.89 1.52 -19.07
C LEU A 603 9.63 0.72 -18.71
N MET A 604 8.77 1.25 -17.82
CA MET A 604 7.53 0.59 -17.38
C MET A 604 6.47 0.48 -18.49
N THR A 605 6.50 1.35 -19.49
CA THR A 605 5.54 1.29 -20.62
C THR A 605 5.86 0.21 -21.67
N SER A 606 6.97 -0.52 -21.52
CA SER A 606 7.35 -1.56 -22.50
C SER A 606 6.54 -2.85 -22.33
N GLY A 607 5.70 -3.17 -23.32
CA GLY A 607 4.88 -4.40 -23.32
C GLY A 607 5.65 -5.73 -23.30
N ALA A 608 6.98 -5.72 -23.45
CA ALA A 608 7.82 -6.92 -23.36
C ALA A 608 7.90 -7.49 -21.92
N VAL A 609 7.83 -6.62 -20.91
CA VAL A 609 8.01 -7.00 -19.50
C VAL A 609 6.89 -7.94 -19.02
N ALA A 610 5.64 -7.66 -19.41
CA ALA A 610 4.49 -8.50 -19.05
C ALA A 610 4.55 -9.92 -19.64
N ALA A 611 5.28 -10.13 -20.75
CA ALA A 611 5.44 -11.45 -21.35
C ALA A 611 6.47 -12.32 -20.62
N ALA A 612 7.56 -11.72 -20.11
CA ALA A 612 8.62 -12.44 -19.41
C ALA A 612 8.14 -13.01 -18.06
N LEU A 613 7.30 -12.26 -17.35
CA LEU A 613 6.89 -12.56 -15.97
C LEU A 613 5.90 -13.72 -15.80
N ASN A 614 5.27 -14.15 -16.89
CA ASN A 614 4.30 -15.26 -16.88
C ASN A 614 4.95 -16.64 -17.14
N SER A 615 6.28 -16.72 -17.15
CA SER A 615 7.00 -17.98 -17.34
C SER A 615 7.08 -18.75 -16.02
N GLU A 616 6.51 -19.95 -15.98
CA GLU A 616 6.69 -20.91 -14.90
C GLU A 616 8.04 -21.63 -15.05
N PHE A 617 8.71 -21.86 -13.92
CA PHE A 617 9.98 -22.57 -13.86
C PHE A 617 9.77 -24.06 -13.63
N GLU A 618 10.62 -24.89 -14.22
CA GLU A 618 10.65 -26.33 -14.00
C GLU A 618 11.52 -26.62 -12.77
N VAL A 619 10.90 -27.08 -11.68
CA VAL A 619 11.59 -27.39 -10.42
C VAL A 619 11.50 -28.88 -10.17
N ALA A 620 12.64 -29.54 -9.94
CA ALA A 620 12.67 -30.96 -9.65
C ALA A 620 12.04 -31.29 -8.28
N GLU A 621 11.21 -32.33 -8.23
CA GLU A 621 10.47 -32.76 -7.04
C GLU A 621 11.34 -32.92 -5.77
N PRO A 622 12.56 -33.50 -5.84
CA PRO A 622 13.43 -33.62 -4.67
C PRO A 622 13.80 -32.29 -4.03
N VAL A 623 13.85 -31.21 -4.81
CA VAL A 623 14.12 -29.86 -4.29
C VAL A 623 12.82 -29.20 -3.83
N LEU A 624 11.72 -29.41 -4.57
CA LEU A 624 10.42 -28.79 -4.31
C LEU A 624 9.81 -29.17 -2.95
N VAL A 625 10.03 -30.40 -2.47
CA VAL A 625 9.58 -30.87 -1.15
C VAL A 625 10.14 -30.02 0.02
N HIS A 626 11.25 -29.32 -0.21
CA HIS A 626 11.87 -28.43 0.77
C HIS A 626 11.37 -26.98 0.71
N ASP A 627 10.49 -26.63 -0.23
CA ASP A 627 9.88 -25.29 -0.32
C ASP A 627 9.06 -24.98 0.94
N GLY A 628 9.43 -23.91 1.64
CA GLY A 628 8.85 -23.51 2.92
C GLY A 628 9.44 -24.20 4.16
N THR A 629 10.41 -25.11 4.01
CA THR A 629 11.06 -25.82 5.13
C THR A 629 12.31 -25.09 5.63
N VAL A 630 12.73 -25.36 6.86
CA VAL A 630 13.98 -24.80 7.43
C VAL A 630 15.19 -25.50 6.81
N LEU A 631 16.19 -24.73 6.38
CA LEU A 631 17.46 -25.26 5.90
C LEU A 631 18.18 -25.98 7.06
N PRO A 632 18.53 -27.28 6.90
CA PRO A 632 19.12 -28.06 7.99
C PRO A 632 20.33 -27.39 8.65
N GLY A 633 20.34 -27.34 9.99
CA GLY A 633 21.42 -26.74 10.78
C GLY A 633 21.36 -25.22 10.92
N THR A 634 20.27 -24.58 10.48
CA THR A 634 20.08 -23.12 10.54
C THR A 634 18.66 -22.77 11.03
N SER A 635 18.36 -21.47 11.21
CA SER A 635 17.00 -20.96 11.45
C SER A 635 16.33 -20.38 10.20
N VAL A 636 17.01 -20.39 9.03
CA VAL A 636 16.47 -19.78 7.82
C VAL A 636 15.60 -20.76 7.04
N ARG A 637 14.54 -20.25 6.42
CA ARG A 637 13.56 -21.01 5.62
C ARG A 637 13.89 -20.94 4.14
N ILE A 638 13.81 -22.07 3.45
CA ILE A 638 13.98 -22.19 2.00
C ILE A 638 12.69 -21.76 1.31
N GLN A 639 12.79 -20.94 0.27
CA GLN A 639 11.70 -20.66 -0.65
C GLN A 639 12.18 -20.80 -2.09
N ILE A 640 11.39 -21.45 -2.95
CA ILE A 640 11.78 -21.74 -4.33
C ILE A 640 10.97 -20.89 -5.31
N ALA A 641 11.65 -20.29 -6.29
CA ALA A 641 10.98 -19.50 -7.31
C ALA A 641 10.23 -20.45 -8.26
N ARG A 642 8.92 -20.26 -8.37
CA ARG A 642 8.06 -21.01 -9.31
C ARG A 642 7.78 -20.26 -10.61
N ASN A 643 8.05 -18.96 -10.63
CA ASN A 643 7.82 -18.11 -11.79
C ASN A 643 8.71 -16.86 -11.76
N ALA A 644 8.75 -16.19 -12.90
CA ALA A 644 9.54 -14.97 -13.10
C ALA A 644 9.05 -13.77 -12.28
N SER A 645 7.76 -13.68 -11.91
CA SER A 645 7.26 -12.62 -11.00
C SER A 645 7.87 -12.72 -9.61
N ARG A 646 7.86 -13.92 -9.00
CA ARG A 646 8.48 -14.14 -7.68
C ARG A 646 9.97 -13.84 -7.72
N LEU A 647 10.64 -14.24 -8.79
CA LEU A 647 12.05 -13.94 -8.98
C LEU A 647 12.31 -12.43 -9.14
N ALA A 648 11.41 -11.70 -9.78
CA ALA A 648 11.50 -10.25 -9.91
C ALA A 648 11.33 -9.54 -8.56
N GLU A 649 10.42 -10.00 -7.69
CA GLU A 649 10.29 -9.53 -6.31
C GLU A 649 11.58 -9.72 -5.51
N TRP A 650 12.20 -10.89 -5.62
CA TRP A 650 13.45 -11.18 -4.94
C TRP A 650 14.60 -10.32 -5.47
N ALA A 651 14.70 -10.19 -6.80
CA ALA A 651 15.71 -9.36 -7.45
C ALA A 651 15.60 -7.88 -7.03
N ASP A 652 14.38 -7.35 -6.94
CA ASP A 652 14.12 -5.99 -6.46
C ASP A 652 14.56 -5.82 -5.01
N TYR A 653 14.13 -6.71 -4.11
CA TYR A 653 14.53 -6.65 -2.70
C TYR A 653 16.07 -6.78 -2.52
N MET A 654 16.66 -7.75 -3.23
CA MET A 654 18.09 -8.04 -3.18
C MET A 654 18.93 -6.98 -3.90
N GLY A 655 18.34 -6.15 -4.77
CA GLY A 655 19.08 -5.20 -5.58
C GLY A 655 20.07 -5.87 -6.55
N ASN A 656 19.73 -7.06 -7.07
CA ASN A 656 20.55 -7.81 -8.01
C ASN A 656 19.77 -8.25 -9.25
N CYS A 657 20.45 -8.86 -10.23
CA CYS A 657 19.86 -9.22 -11.52
C CYS A 657 19.52 -10.72 -11.64
N ILE A 658 19.20 -11.41 -10.54
CA ILE A 658 18.84 -12.85 -10.58
C ILE A 658 17.60 -13.10 -11.45
N ALA A 659 16.75 -12.09 -11.65
CA ALA A 659 15.62 -12.13 -12.58
C ALA A 659 15.99 -11.91 -14.06
N GLY A 660 17.27 -11.94 -14.43
CA GLY A 660 17.71 -11.77 -15.81
C GLY A 660 17.24 -12.91 -16.74
N PRO A 661 17.12 -12.67 -18.07
CA PRO A 661 16.63 -13.67 -19.03
C PRO A 661 17.40 -14.97 -19.01
N TRP A 662 18.71 -14.91 -18.74
CA TRP A 662 19.55 -16.10 -18.69
C TRP A 662 19.10 -17.05 -17.57
N TYR A 663 18.93 -16.57 -16.34
CA TYR A 663 18.45 -17.39 -15.23
C TYR A 663 17.03 -17.92 -15.48
N GLN A 664 16.15 -17.07 -16.02
CA GLN A 664 14.79 -17.48 -16.37
C GLN A 664 14.79 -18.58 -17.45
N ASP A 665 15.58 -18.43 -18.51
CA ASP A 665 15.67 -19.41 -19.59
C ASP A 665 16.22 -20.74 -19.10
N GLN A 666 17.20 -20.73 -18.18
CA GLN A 666 17.73 -21.94 -17.55
C GLN A 666 16.69 -22.60 -16.62
N ALA A 667 16.00 -21.80 -15.81
CA ALA A 667 14.96 -22.28 -14.91
C ALA A 667 13.73 -22.84 -15.63
N VAL A 668 13.35 -22.25 -16.77
CA VAL A 668 12.29 -22.78 -17.65
C VAL A 668 12.67 -24.12 -18.27
N ARG A 669 13.96 -24.42 -18.41
CA ARG A 669 14.47 -25.71 -18.94
C ARG A 669 14.73 -26.76 -17.86
N GLY A 670 14.54 -26.41 -16.59
CA GLY A 670 14.93 -27.26 -15.46
C GLY A 670 16.45 -27.42 -15.31
N GLU A 671 17.25 -26.60 -15.99
CA GLU A 671 18.72 -26.62 -15.93
C GLU A 671 19.23 -25.88 -14.67
N SER A 672 18.43 -24.94 -14.15
CA SER A 672 18.70 -24.20 -12.91
C SER A 672 17.46 -24.12 -12.01
N ILE A 673 17.65 -24.12 -10.69
CA ILE A 673 16.62 -23.84 -9.69
C ILE A 673 17.05 -22.61 -8.90
N LEU A 674 16.15 -21.64 -8.76
CA LEU A 674 16.42 -20.38 -8.06
C LEU A 674 15.68 -20.39 -6.73
N LEU A 675 16.41 -20.11 -5.63
CA LEU A 675 15.85 -20.11 -4.29
C LEU A 675 16.28 -18.88 -3.48
N ALA A 676 15.48 -18.55 -2.48
CA ALA A 676 15.75 -17.55 -1.47
C ALA A 676 15.77 -18.23 -0.09
N LEU A 677 16.65 -17.76 0.80
CA LEU A 677 16.65 -18.14 2.21
C LEU A 677 16.13 -16.97 3.05
N LEU A 678 15.08 -17.20 3.83
CA LEU A 678 14.38 -16.19 4.61
C LEU A 678 14.66 -16.36 6.10
N ASP A 679 14.85 -15.25 6.83
CA ASP A 679 14.93 -15.28 8.30
C ASP A 679 13.56 -15.45 8.97
N GLU A 680 13.52 -15.38 10.31
CA GLU A 680 12.28 -15.48 11.11
C GLU A 680 11.28 -14.35 10.83
N GLY A 681 11.74 -13.23 10.25
CA GLY A 681 10.92 -12.09 9.86
C GLY A 681 10.53 -12.10 8.38
N ASP A 682 10.62 -13.25 7.70
CA ASP A 682 10.33 -13.42 6.28
C ASP A 682 11.16 -12.49 5.37
N THR A 683 12.35 -12.11 5.84
CA THR A 683 13.28 -11.26 5.10
C THR A 683 14.33 -12.11 4.40
N ILE A 684 14.52 -11.90 3.09
CA ILE A 684 15.52 -12.64 2.32
C ILE A 684 16.91 -12.26 2.82
N VAL A 685 17.67 -13.25 3.26
CA VAL A 685 19.06 -13.11 3.72
C VAL A 685 20.02 -13.35 2.56
N VAL A 686 19.75 -14.38 1.75
CA VAL A 686 20.50 -14.72 0.54
C VAL A 686 19.58 -15.28 -0.55
N ASN A 687 20.00 -15.14 -1.80
CA ASN A 687 19.46 -15.90 -2.92
C ASN A 687 20.55 -16.78 -3.56
N ALA A 688 20.14 -17.89 -4.16
CA ALA A 688 21.07 -18.86 -4.75
C ALA A 688 20.54 -19.47 -6.05
N GLU A 689 21.46 -19.84 -6.93
CA GLU A 689 21.22 -20.69 -8.09
C GLU A 689 21.76 -22.10 -7.81
N LEU A 690 20.88 -23.10 -7.95
CA LEU A 690 21.29 -24.49 -8.05
C LEU A 690 21.34 -24.88 -9.52
N ARG A 691 22.46 -25.46 -9.96
CA ARG A 691 22.60 -25.98 -11.33
C ARG A 691 22.53 -27.50 -11.34
N ALA A 692 21.79 -28.03 -12.31
CA ALA A 692 21.69 -29.47 -12.51
C ALA A 692 23.05 -30.05 -12.91
N ILE A 693 23.47 -31.11 -12.22
CA ILE A 693 24.59 -31.97 -12.61
C ILE A 693 24.11 -33.42 -12.68
N SER A 694 24.75 -34.28 -13.46
CA SER A 694 24.43 -35.71 -13.37
C SER A 694 25.31 -36.34 -12.28
N PRO A 695 24.75 -36.94 -11.19
CA PRO A 695 23.34 -37.23 -10.87
C PRO A 695 22.74 -36.40 -9.68
N GLY A 696 22.96 -35.08 -9.62
CA GLY A 696 22.51 -34.23 -8.51
C GLY A 696 22.38 -32.74 -8.84
N TRP A 697 22.64 -31.92 -7.83
CA TRP A 697 22.64 -30.47 -7.94
C TRP A 697 23.93 -29.91 -7.34
N LEU A 698 24.35 -28.73 -7.80
CA LEU A 698 25.40 -27.96 -7.14
C LEU A 698 24.92 -26.52 -6.92
N VAL A 699 25.42 -25.88 -5.86
CA VAL A 699 25.26 -24.44 -5.66
C VAL A 699 26.24 -23.73 -6.60
N ASP A 700 25.72 -23.11 -7.66
CA ASP A 700 26.53 -22.38 -8.64
C ASP A 700 26.82 -20.97 -8.15
N GLU A 701 25.77 -20.28 -7.68
CA GLU A 701 25.85 -18.92 -7.16
C GLU A 701 25.09 -18.80 -5.84
N ILE A 702 25.61 -18.00 -4.91
CA ILE A 702 24.96 -17.61 -3.66
C ILE A 702 25.35 -16.19 -3.30
N HIS A 703 24.36 -15.32 -3.09
CA HIS A 703 24.59 -13.90 -2.87
C HIS A 703 23.69 -13.35 -1.77
N GLY A 704 24.28 -12.49 -0.93
CA GLY A 704 23.54 -11.58 -0.06
C GLY A 704 23.05 -10.35 -0.81
N ARG A 705 22.40 -9.45 -0.08
CA ARG A 705 21.82 -8.23 -0.64
C ARG A 705 22.89 -7.37 -1.33
N PHE A 706 22.57 -6.82 -2.50
CA PHE A 706 23.47 -6.08 -3.39
C PHE A 706 24.70 -6.87 -3.86
N ASN A 707 24.55 -8.20 -4.00
CA ASN A 707 25.62 -9.14 -4.34
C ASN A 707 26.77 -9.15 -3.33
N THR A 708 26.51 -8.86 -2.06
CA THR A 708 27.50 -9.11 -1.02
C THR A 708 27.74 -10.61 -0.87
N ASP A 709 28.90 -10.99 -0.34
CA ASP A 709 29.16 -12.37 0.05
C ASP A 709 28.10 -12.84 1.06
N ALA A 710 27.66 -14.10 0.92
CA ALA A 710 26.81 -14.75 1.89
C ALA A 710 27.58 -15.01 3.20
N ASP A 711 26.85 -15.19 4.30
CA ASP A 711 27.46 -15.71 5.53
C ASP A 711 28.07 -17.09 5.26
N ALA A 712 29.33 -17.29 5.67
CA ALA A 712 30.06 -18.51 5.34
C ALA A 712 29.45 -19.77 5.99
N THR A 713 28.83 -19.64 7.16
CA THR A 713 28.15 -20.74 7.84
C THR A 713 26.90 -21.12 7.05
N LEU A 714 26.15 -20.12 6.59
CA LEU A 714 24.95 -20.30 5.78
C LEU A 714 25.27 -20.91 4.41
N GLU A 715 26.31 -20.42 3.73
CA GLU A 715 26.78 -20.99 2.47
C GLU A 715 27.18 -22.46 2.65
N LYS A 716 27.94 -22.78 3.71
CA LYS A 716 28.34 -24.16 4.02
C LYS A 716 27.12 -25.06 4.29
N ALA A 717 26.14 -24.57 5.04
CA ALA A 717 24.91 -25.31 5.32
C ALA A 717 24.12 -25.57 4.02
N LEU A 718 23.99 -24.57 3.14
CA LEU A 718 23.31 -24.72 1.85
C LEU A 718 24.03 -25.74 0.96
N ARG A 719 25.35 -25.62 0.81
CA ARG A 719 26.14 -26.57 0.01
C ARG A 719 26.04 -27.99 0.54
N HIS A 720 26.05 -28.18 1.86
CA HIS A 720 25.88 -29.49 2.46
C HIS A 720 24.50 -30.08 2.17
N TRP A 721 23.43 -29.29 2.36
CA TRP A 721 22.07 -29.71 2.03
C TRP A 721 21.91 -30.08 0.55
N VAL A 722 22.49 -29.29 -0.37
CA VAL A 722 22.41 -29.57 -1.82
C VAL A 722 23.10 -30.88 -2.20
N LEU A 723 24.18 -31.28 -1.52
CA LEU A 723 24.85 -32.56 -1.77
C LEU A 723 23.97 -33.77 -1.40
N ASP A 724 23.01 -33.58 -0.48
CA ASP A 724 22.06 -34.62 -0.10
C ASP A 724 20.88 -34.75 -1.10
N LEU A 725 20.72 -33.80 -2.01
CA LEU A 725 19.69 -33.81 -3.05
C LEU A 725 20.12 -34.68 -4.24
N ARG A 726 19.43 -35.80 -4.46
CA ARG A 726 19.59 -36.61 -5.67
C ARG A 726 18.79 -36.02 -6.84
N ALA A 727 19.38 -35.94 -8.02
CA ALA A 727 18.60 -35.71 -9.23
C ALA A 727 17.88 -37.02 -9.61
N VAL A 728 16.64 -36.92 -10.04
CA VAL A 728 15.94 -38.04 -10.68
C VAL A 728 16.69 -38.35 -11.98
N GLU A 729 17.17 -39.60 -12.15
CA GLU A 729 17.75 -40.02 -13.43
C GLU A 729 16.70 -39.80 -14.54
N PRO A 730 17.04 -39.10 -15.64
CA PRO A 730 16.16 -39.11 -16.79
C PRO A 730 16.01 -40.56 -17.24
N ASP A 731 14.77 -41.00 -17.46
CA ASP A 731 14.39 -42.35 -17.86
C ASP A 731 15.08 -42.70 -19.20
N THR A 732 16.30 -43.24 -19.13
CA THR A 732 17.11 -43.63 -20.28
C THR A 732 16.85 -45.08 -20.63
N ASP A 733 15.60 -45.39 -21.00
CA ASP A 733 15.27 -46.58 -21.77
C ASP A 733 15.06 -46.20 -23.25
N ILE A 734 16.13 -45.71 -23.88
CA ILE A 734 16.27 -45.76 -25.35
C ILE A 734 17.66 -46.30 -25.67
N ALA A 735 17.67 -47.55 -26.12
CA ALA A 735 18.85 -48.22 -26.66
C ALA A 735 19.55 -47.34 -27.71
N VAL A 736 20.86 -47.20 -27.54
CA VAL A 736 21.78 -46.59 -28.51
C VAL A 736 21.79 -47.43 -29.78
N ALA A 737 20.97 -47.05 -30.76
CA ALA A 737 21.14 -47.42 -32.15
C ALA A 737 21.55 -46.16 -32.93
N GLU A 738 22.62 -46.27 -33.72
CA GLU A 738 23.08 -45.22 -34.63
C GLU A 738 21.90 -44.63 -35.42
N PRO A 739 21.71 -43.30 -35.45
CA PRO A 739 20.51 -42.74 -36.03
C PRO A 739 20.58 -42.76 -37.57
N PRO A 740 19.63 -43.41 -38.27
CA PRO A 740 19.36 -43.03 -39.64
C PRO A 740 18.79 -41.61 -39.66
N ALA A 741 19.04 -40.88 -40.74
CA ALA A 741 18.59 -39.50 -40.93
C ALA A 741 17.11 -39.32 -40.52
N ARG A 742 16.89 -38.66 -39.37
CA ARG A 742 15.53 -38.40 -38.87
C ARG A 742 14.86 -37.35 -39.74
N VAL A 743 13.87 -37.79 -40.50
CA VAL A 743 12.79 -36.92 -40.98
C VAL A 743 12.12 -36.32 -39.74
N ARG A 744 12.25 -35.00 -39.57
CA ARG A 744 11.53 -34.24 -38.52
C ARG A 744 10.03 -34.53 -38.64
N ARG A 745 9.49 -35.41 -37.79
CA ARG A 745 8.04 -35.43 -37.54
C ARG A 745 7.69 -34.09 -36.87
N ALA A 746 6.84 -33.32 -37.53
CA ALA A 746 6.34 -32.07 -37.00
C ALA A 746 5.72 -32.30 -35.61
N LYS A 747 6.09 -31.47 -34.63
CA LYS A 747 5.43 -31.48 -33.31
C LYS A 747 3.91 -31.38 -33.52
N PRO A 748 3.08 -32.12 -32.75
CA PRO A 748 1.63 -32.00 -32.81
C PRO A 748 1.22 -30.53 -32.67
N ASN A 749 0.48 -30.01 -33.64
CA ASN A 749 -0.03 -28.65 -33.56
C ASN A 749 -1.23 -28.64 -32.61
N ALA A 750 -1.00 -28.24 -31.36
CA ALA A 750 -2.01 -28.19 -30.31
C ALA A 750 -3.27 -27.42 -30.72
N VAL A 751 -3.16 -26.36 -31.54
CA VAL A 751 -4.33 -25.62 -32.04
C VAL A 751 -5.18 -26.48 -32.97
N ARG A 752 -4.54 -27.30 -33.82
CA ARG A 752 -5.22 -28.21 -34.75
C ARG A 752 -5.88 -29.39 -34.04
N GLU A 753 -5.26 -29.88 -32.97
CA GLU A 753 -5.78 -31.00 -32.17
C GLU A 753 -6.88 -30.55 -31.20
N LEU A 754 -6.65 -29.50 -30.41
CA LEU A 754 -7.57 -29.03 -29.37
C LEU A 754 -8.70 -28.16 -29.90
N GLY A 755 -8.44 -27.37 -30.95
CA GLY A 755 -9.37 -26.36 -31.45
C GLY A 755 -10.77 -26.90 -31.80
N PRO A 756 -10.90 -28.04 -32.50
CA PRO A 756 -12.20 -28.64 -32.78
C PRO A 756 -12.91 -29.15 -31.51
N VAL A 757 -12.22 -29.94 -30.68
CA VAL A 757 -12.80 -30.58 -29.49
C VAL A 757 -13.26 -29.53 -28.47
N LEU A 758 -12.44 -28.50 -28.25
CA LEU A 758 -12.77 -27.44 -27.30
C LEU A 758 -13.93 -26.56 -27.81
N ARG A 759 -14.03 -26.32 -29.12
CA ARG A 759 -15.19 -25.59 -29.69
C ARG A 759 -16.48 -26.38 -29.56
N GLU A 760 -16.44 -27.69 -29.79
CA GLU A 760 -17.60 -28.58 -29.60
C GLU A 760 -18.04 -28.61 -28.13
N ALA A 761 -17.10 -28.77 -27.19
CA ALA A 761 -17.39 -28.73 -25.76
C ALA A 761 -17.95 -27.38 -25.30
N VAL A 762 -17.40 -26.27 -25.83
CA VAL A 762 -17.91 -24.92 -25.55
C VAL A 762 -19.31 -24.73 -26.13
N GLN A 763 -19.57 -25.19 -27.35
CA GLN A 763 -20.90 -25.12 -27.98
C GLN A 763 -21.94 -25.90 -27.17
N ALA A 764 -21.62 -27.12 -26.73
CA ALA A 764 -22.49 -27.90 -25.84
C ALA A 764 -22.76 -27.16 -24.50
N ALA A 765 -21.75 -26.49 -23.94
CA ALA A 765 -21.91 -25.66 -22.75
C ALA A 765 -22.72 -24.36 -23.02
N PHE A 766 -22.78 -23.87 -24.26
CA PHE A 766 -23.64 -22.75 -24.64
C PHE A 766 -25.12 -23.16 -24.67
N GLU A 767 -25.40 -24.36 -25.14
CA GLU A 767 -26.76 -24.90 -25.32
C GLU A 767 -27.44 -25.26 -23.99
N SER A 768 -26.67 -25.60 -22.95
CA SER A 768 -27.22 -26.00 -21.64
C SER A 768 -27.81 -24.85 -20.81
N ALA A 769 -27.59 -23.58 -21.20
CA ALA A 769 -28.11 -22.43 -20.45
C ALA A 769 -28.45 -21.23 -21.35
N PRO A 770 -29.47 -21.32 -22.22
CA PRO A 770 -29.84 -20.21 -23.07
C PRO A 770 -30.30 -19.01 -22.21
N GLY A 771 -29.51 -17.94 -22.17
CA GLY A 771 -29.87 -16.71 -21.44
C GLY A 771 -28.74 -16.03 -20.65
N THR A 772 -27.66 -16.74 -20.30
CA THR A 772 -26.55 -16.15 -19.51
C THR A 772 -25.98 -14.89 -20.16
N LEU A 773 -25.75 -14.93 -21.48
CA LEU A 773 -25.23 -13.77 -22.21
C LEU A 773 -26.14 -12.54 -22.04
N ARG A 774 -27.45 -12.72 -22.19
CA ARG A 774 -28.45 -11.67 -22.02
C ARG A 774 -28.43 -11.08 -20.61
N VAL A 775 -28.31 -11.92 -19.58
CA VAL A 775 -28.21 -11.45 -18.18
C VAL A 775 -26.93 -10.65 -17.95
N LEU A 776 -25.78 -11.17 -18.40
CA LEU A 776 -24.49 -10.47 -18.23
C LEU A 776 -24.47 -9.12 -18.96
N THR A 777 -25.02 -9.04 -20.18
CA THR A 777 -25.09 -7.76 -20.92
C THR A 777 -26.13 -6.80 -20.37
N ALA A 778 -27.20 -7.30 -19.75
CA ALA A 778 -28.23 -6.46 -19.13
C ALA A 778 -27.68 -5.65 -17.95
N VAL A 779 -26.64 -6.14 -17.27
CA VAL A 779 -25.89 -5.37 -16.25
C VAL A 779 -25.36 -4.05 -16.81
N ALA A 780 -24.86 -4.06 -18.06
CA ALA A 780 -24.37 -2.86 -18.74
C ALA A 780 -25.48 -1.98 -19.37
N GLY A 781 -26.76 -2.36 -19.26
CA GLY A 781 -27.89 -1.59 -19.78
C GLY A 781 -28.31 -1.97 -21.20
N THR A 782 -27.78 -3.05 -21.77
CA THR A 782 -28.10 -3.52 -23.11
C THR A 782 -28.94 -4.79 -23.07
N ALA A 783 -30.14 -4.75 -23.66
CA ALA A 783 -31.04 -5.90 -23.72
C ALA A 783 -30.72 -6.89 -24.85
N ASP A 784 -29.96 -6.46 -25.88
CA ASP A 784 -29.79 -7.19 -27.14
C ASP A 784 -28.75 -8.32 -27.11
N ALA A 785 -28.22 -8.68 -25.93
CA ALA A 785 -27.20 -9.72 -25.78
C ALA A 785 -25.94 -9.52 -26.66
N ASP A 786 -25.55 -8.27 -26.95
CA ASP A 786 -24.39 -7.97 -27.79
C ASP A 786 -23.07 -8.43 -27.12
N PRO A 787 -22.35 -9.42 -27.69
CA PRO A 787 -21.10 -9.93 -27.13
C PRO A 787 -20.01 -8.86 -26.95
N LYS A 788 -20.05 -7.75 -27.70
CA LYS A 788 -19.07 -6.66 -27.58
C LYS A 788 -19.09 -6.01 -26.20
N VAL A 789 -20.26 -5.99 -25.55
CA VAL A 789 -20.45 -5.44 -24.21
C VAL A 789 -19.63 -6.18 -23.16
N LEU A 790 -19.41 -7.49 -23.33
CA LEU A 790 -18.56 -8.29 -22.43
C LEU A 790 -17.13 -7.76 -22.37
N THR A 791 -16.61 -7.19 -23.48
CA THR A 791 -15.26 -6.61 -23.49
C THR A 791 -15.20 -5.34 -22.64
N ALA A 792 -16.27 -4.54 -22.64
CA ALA A 792 -16.37 -3.35 -21.79
C ALA A 792 -16.47 -3.76 -20.31
N LEU A 793 -17.39 -4.67 -19.97
CA LEU A 793 -17.54 -5.21 -18.61
C LEU A 793 -16.22 -5.82 -18.08
N ARG A 794 -15.54 -6.62 -18.90
CA ARG A 794 -14.23 -7.20 -18.55
C ARG A 794 -13.14 -6.16 -18.33
N ARG A 795 -13.25 -4.96 -18.91
CA ARG A 795 -12.26 -3.88 -18.73
C ARG A 795 -12.64 -2.87 -17.67
N SER A 796 -13.89 -2.88 -17.20
CA SER A 796 -14.37 -2.02 -16.12
C SER A 796 -13.57 -2.27 -14.84
N THR A 797 -13.39 -1.25 -14.02
CA THR A 797 -12.88 -1.40 -12.65
C THR A 797 -13.90 -2.10 -11.76
N SER A 798 -13.47 -2.63 -10.61
CA SER A 798 -14.40 -3.29 -9.66
C SER A 798 -15.50 -2.34 -9.19
N SER A 799 -15.16 -1.10 -8.82
CA SER A 799 -16.14 -0.08 -8.40
C SER A 799 -17.15 0.25 -9.52
N ARG A 800 -16.72 0.26 -10.79
CA ARG A 800 -17.64 0.48 -11.91
C ARG A 800 -18.56 -0.72 -12.12
N LEU A 801 -18.05 -1.95 -11.97
CA LEU A 801 -18.87 -3.15 -12.04
C LEU A 801 -19.89 -3.21 -10.90
N GLU A 802 -19.49 -2.82 -9.70
CA GLU A 802 -20.37 -2.70 -8.54
C GLU A 802 -21.50 -1.70 -8.77
N GLN A 803 -21.18 -0.49 -9.26
CA GLN A 803 -22.18 0.48 -9.65
C GLN A 803 -23.16 -0.08 -10.70
N LEU A 804 -22.64 -0.69 -11.79
CA LEU A 804 -23.48 -1.27 -12.84
C LEU A 804 -24.36 -2.41 -12.33
N CYS A 805 -23.82 -3.25 -11.44
CA CYS A 805 -24.54 -4.33 -10.79
C CYS A 805 -25.66 -3.79 -9.89
N GLY A 806 -25.34 -2.82 -9.03
CA GLY A 806 -26.31 -2.13 -8.19
C GLY A 806 -27.43 -1.49 -9.01
N GLU A 807 -27.10 -0.69 -10.03
CA GLU A 807 -28.09 -0.08 -10.92
C GLU A 807 -28.98 -1.14 -11.59
N ALA A 808 -28.42 -2.26 -12.05
CA ALA A 808 -29.17 -3.31 -12.73
C ALA A 808 -30.13 -4.04 -11.78
N LEU A 809 -29.72 -4.29 -10.54
CA LEU A 809 -30.57 -4.88 -9.50
C LEU A 809 -31.65 -3.92 -9.00
N ASP A 810 -31.30 -2.64 -8.77
CA ASP A 810 -32.23 -1.63 -8.25
C ASP A 810 -33.35 -1.34 -9.26
N THR A 811 -32.99 -1.17 -10.53
CA THR A 811 -33.93 -0.98 -11.66
C THR A 811 -34.61 -2.27 -12.12
N ASN A 812 -34.29 -3.42 -11.51
CA ASN A 812 -34.82 -4.73 -11.85
C ASN A 812 -34.62 -5.11 -13.34
N ARG A 813 -33.54 -4.63 -13.96
CA ARG A 813 -33.08 -5.05 -15.29
C ARG A 813 -32.66 -6.52 -15.28
N VAL A 814 -32.07 -6.94 -14.16
CA VAL A 814 -31.81 -8.34 -13.82
C VAL A 814 -32.29 -8.56 -12.39
N THR A 815 -32.81 -9.74 -12.10
CA THR A 815 -33.11 -10.12 -10.72
C THR A 815 -31.89 -10.78 -10.08
N LEU A 816 -31.80 -10.76 -8.76
CA LEU A 816 -30.65 -11.35 -8.07
C LEU A 816 -30.50 -12.85 -8.35
N PRO A 817 -31.56 -13.68 -8.34
CA PRO A 817 -31.43 -15.09 -8.72
C PRO A 817 -31.00 -15.31 -10.19
N GLU A 818 -31.50 -14.49 -11.13
CA GLU A 818 -31.06 -14.58 -12.54
C GLU A 818 -29.58 -14.23 -12.70
N LEU A 819 -29.13 -13.16 -12.06
CA LEU A 819 -27.73 -12.76 -12.06
C LEU A 819 -26.87 -13.83 -11.40
N TRP A 820 -27.32 -14.38 -10.27
CA TRP A 820 -26.62 -15.44 -9.54
C TRP A 820 -26.41 -16.69 -10.40
N ALA A 821 -27.49 -17.20 -11.01
CA ALA A 821 -27.45 -18.33 -11.92
C ALA A 821 -26.56 -18.05 -13.15
N ALA A 822 -26.54 -16.80 -13.64
CA ALA A 822 -25.69 -16.42 -14.75
C ALA A 822 -24.19 -16.41 -14.39
N VAL A 823 -23.82 -15.92 -13.21
CA VAL A 823 -22.41 -15.87 -12.77
C VAL A 823 -21.89 -17.20 -12.23
N GLU A 824 -22.78 -18.08 -11.77
CA GLU A 824 -22.46 -19.46 -11.40
C GLU A 824 -22.16 -20.34 -12.63
N ASN A 825 -22.69 -19.96 -13.80
CA ASN A 825 -22.48 -20.74 -15.03
C ASN A 825 -21.07 -20.53 -15.62
N ARG A 826 -20.12 -21.35 -15.16
CA ARG A 826 -18.70 -21.41 -15.57
C ARG A 826 -18.51 -22.19 -16.88
N ARG A 827 -19.08 -21.72 -17.99
CA ARG A 827 -19.15 -22.47 -19.28
C ARG A 827 -17.82 -22.99 -19.77
N LEU A 828 -16.77 -22.17 -19.67
CA LEU A 828 -15.46 -22.56 -20.15
C LEU A 828 -14.83 -23.59 -19.21
N ALA A 829 -15.00 -23.44 -17.90
CA ALA A 829 -14.58 -24.44 -16.93
C ALA A 829 -15.33 -25.77 -17.13
N THR A 830 -16.65 -25.73 -17.38
CA THR A 830 -17.47 -26.91 -17.70
C THR A 830 -17.02 -27.60 -18.98
N ALA A 831 -16.78 -26.83 -20.05
CA ALA A 831 -16.26 -27.36 -21.30
C ALA A 831 -14.88 -28.01 -21.13
N LEU A 832 -14.01 -27.42 -20.30
CA LEU A 832 -12.70 -27.98 -19.98
C LEU A 832 -12.82 -29.29 -19.17
N LYS A 833 -13.72 -29.35 -18.18
CA LYS A 833 -13.98 -30.56 -17.39
C LYS A 833 -14.55 -31.72 -18.24
N ALA A 834 -15.24 -31.41 -19.33
CA ALA A 834 -15.79 -32.40 -20.26
C ALA A 834 -14.76 -32.96 -21.27
N LEU A 835 -13.54 -32.39 -21.32
CA LEU A 835 -12.48 -32.92 -22.17
C LEU A 835 -11.95 -34.25 -21.64
N ASP A 836 -11.43 -35.08 -22.56
CA ASP A 836 -10.72 -36.32 -22.21
C ASP A 836 -9.61 -36.03 -21.17
N PRO A 837 -9.60 -36.73 -20.02
CA PRO A 837 -8.53 -36.59 -19.02
C PRO A 837 -7.12 -36.76 -19.60
N ALA A 838 -6.93 -37.60 -20.62
CA ALA A 838 -5.64 -37.74 -21.30
C ALA A 838 -5.23 -36.49 -22.10
N LEU A 839 -6.20 -35.75 -22.64
CA LEU A 839 -5.96 -34.43 -23.25
C LEU A 839 -5.62 -33.39 -22.20
N LEU A 840 -6.33 -33.37 -21.07
CA LEU A 840 -6.05 -32.44 -19.97
C LEU A 840 -4.67 -32.68 -19.35
N ALA A 841 -4.28 -33.94 -19.14
CA ALA A 841 -2.95 -34.28 -18.62
C ALA A 841 -1.83 -33.84 -19.58
N ARG A 842 -2.04 -34.04 -20.88
CA ARG A 842 -1.08 -33.66 -21.93
C ARG A 842 -1.01 -32.14 -22.17
N TYR A 843 -2.10 -31.42 -21.90
CA TYR A 843 -2.21 -29.98 -22.04
C TYR A 843 -2.67 -29.34 -20.72
N SER A 844 -1.91 -29.57 -19.65
CA SER A 844 -2.24 -29.15 -18.28
C SER A 844 -2.58 -27.65 -18.16
N ARG A 845 -1.97 -26.80 -19.00
CA ARG A 845 -2.22 -25.36 -19.06
C ARG A 845 -3.59 -24.95 -19.57
N LEU A 846 -4.43 -25.87 -20.07
CA LEU A 846 -5.78 -25.54 -20.57
C LEU A 846 -6.68 -24.93 -19.49
N GLN A 847 -6.47 -25.28 -18.22
CA GLN A 847 -7.23 -24.72 -17.11
C GLN A 847 -7.05 -23.19 -16.97
N ALA A 848 -5.92 -22.64 -17.41
CA ALA A 848 -5.66 -21.19 -17.41
C ALA A 848 -6.61 -20.39 -18.32
N LEU A 849 -7.38 -21.05 -19.20
CA LEU A 849 -8.42 -20.40 -19.99
C LEU A 849 -9.59 -19.92 -19.12
N ALA A 850 -9.87 -20.59 -18.00
CA ALA A 850 -11.01 -20.28 -17.13
C ALA A 850 -10.68 -19.36 -15.95
N VAL A 851 -9.41 -18.95 -15.80
CA VAL A 851 -8.95 -18.08 -14.70
C VAL A 851 -8.85 -16.64 -15.18
N ASP A 852 -9.16 -15.67 -14.31
CA ASP A 852 -8.98 -14.24 -14.56
C ASP A 852 -7.51 -13.81 -14.44
N ALA A 853 -6.68 -14.40 -15.30
CA ALA A 853 -5.25 -14.13 -15.40
C ALA A 853 -4.81 -14.01 -16.87
N PRO A 854 -3.67 -13.34 -17.15
CA PRO A 854 -3.07 -13.34 -18.48
C PRO A 854 -2.79 -14.78 -18.97
N LEU A 855 -3.00 -15.02 -20.28
CA LEU A 855 -2.80 -16.35 -20.85
C LEU A 855 -1.29 -16.68 -20.99
N PRO A 856 -0.78 -17.75 -20.33
CA PRO A 856 0.66 -17.99 -20.19
C PRO A 856 1.34 -18.51 -21.46
N SER A 857 0.60 -18.91 -22.50
CA SER A 857 1.21 -19.47 -23.72
C SER A 857 0.65 -18.88 -25.01
N LYS A 858 1.51 -18.84 -26.04
CA LYS A 858 1.09 -18.46 -27.40
C LYS A 858 -0.02 -19.37 -27.93
N VAL A 859 0.02 -20.67 -27.61
CA VAL A 859 -1.00 -21.65 -28.02
C VAL A 859 -2.38 -21.29 -27.46
N LEU A 860 -2.48 -20.97 -26.17
CA LEU A 860 -3.75 -20.56 -25.56
C LEU A 860 -4.26 -19.24 -26.15
N ARG A 861 -3.36 -18.29 -26.42
CA ARG A 861 -3.71 -17.04 -27.11
C ARG A 861 -4.25 -17.29 -28.51
N GLU A 862 -3.64 -18.19 -29.28
CA GLU A 862 -4.14 -18.57 -30.60
C GLU A 862 -5.49 -19.30 -30.52
N LEU A 863 -5.69 -20.20 -29.55
CA LEU A 863 -6.99 -20.86 -29.33
C LEU A 863 -8.10 -19.84 -29.05
N VAL A 864 -7.86 -18.86 -28.19
CA VAL A 864 -8.84 -17.83 -27.83
C VAL A 864 -9.11 -16.82 -28.95
N LYS A 865 -8.38 -16.86 -30.07
CA LYS A 865 -8.77 -16.09 -31.27
C LYS A 865 -9.97 -16.67 -32.00
N ALA A 866 -10.31 -17.94 -31.76
CA ALA A 866 -11.55 -18.51 -32.29
C ALA A 866 -12.75 -17.77 -31.65
N PRO A 867 -13.71 -17.25 -32.43
CA PRO A 867 -14.78 -16.41 -31.91
C PRO A 867 -15.59 -17.04 -30.77
N GLU A 868 -15.87 -18.34 -30.85
CA GLU A 868 -16.64 -19.08 -29.86
C GLU A 868 -15.90 -19.17 -28.52
N LEU A 869 -14.58 -19.42 -28.59
CA LEU A 869 -13.69 -19.48 -27.42
C LEU A 869 -13.45 -18.09 -26.84
N ALA A 870 -13.30 -17.06 -27.69
CA ALA A 870 -13.18 -15.67 -27.26
C ALA A 870 -14.41 -15.21 -26.46
N MET A 871 -15.60 -15.56 -26.95
CA MET A 871 -16.88 -15.25 -26.30
C MET A 871 -17.02 -16.02 -24.97
N ALA A 872 -16.82 -17.34 -24.99
CA ALA A 872 -16.87 -18.18 -23.77
C ALA A 872 -15.94 -17.64 -22.68
N ARG A 873 -14.70 -17.34 -23.06
CA ARG A 873 -13.70 -16.80 -22.14
C ARG A 873 -14.08 -15.43 -21.60
N SER A 874 -14.67 -14.58 -22.43
CA SER A 874 -15.11 -13.25 -21.99
C SER A 874 -16.29 -13.35 -21.01
N MET A 875 -17.24 -14.27 -21.26
CA MET A 875 -18.32 -14.55 -20.31
C MET A 875 -17.78 -15.10 -18.99
N GLU A 876 -16.87 -16.07 -19.04
CA GLU A 876 -16.23 -16.67 -17.85
C GLU A 876 -15.60 -15.62 -16.94
N LEU A 877 -14.80 -14.71 -17.52
CA LEU A 877 -14.16 -13.64 -16.75
C LEU A 877 -15.17 -12.64 -16.19
N VAL A 878 -16.14 -12.21 -17.00
CA VAL A 878 -17.18 -11.29 -16.52
C VAL A 878 -17.98 -11.93 -15.39
N SER A 879 -18.28 -13.23 -15.47
CA SER A 879 -18.92 -13.99 -14.39
C SER A 879 -18.07 -14.04 -13.13
N LEU A 880 -16.74 -14.30 -13.22
CA LEU A 880 -15.83 -14.26 -12.07
C LEU A 880 -15.87 -12.90 -11.37
N ARG A 881 -15.73 -11.83 -12.13
CA ARG A 881 -15.66 -10.47 -11.62
C ARG A 881 -16.99 -9.99 -11.04
N LEU A 882 -18.11 -10.26 -11.72
CA LEU A 882 -19.44 -9.93 -11.21
C LEU A 882 -19.78 -10.76 -9.96
N ARG A 883 -19.38 -12.02 -9.88
CA ARG A 883 -19.58 -12.83 -8.67
C ARG A 883 -18.83 -12.25 -7.47
N ALA A 884 -17.58 -11.83 -7.65
CA ALA A 884 -16.81 -11.15 -6.61
C ALA A 884 -17.48 -9.83 -6.16
N VAL A 885 -18.04 -9.07 -7.11
CA VAL A 885 -18.81 -7.86 -6.82
C VAL A 885 -20.09 -8.16 -6.02
N VAL A 886 -20.90 -9.13 -6.45
CA VAL A 886 -22.13 -9.51 -5.74
C VAL A 886 -21.80 -10.02 -4.34
N ALA A 887 -20.71 -10.78 -4.19
CA ALA A 887 -20.22 -11.20 -2.88
C ALA A 887 -19.78 -10.02 -2.02
N HIS A 888 -19.04 -9.07 -2.58
CA HIS A 888 -18.65 -7.85 -1.87
C HIS A 888 -19.87 -7.06 -1.37
N MET A 889 -20.88 -6.88 -2.22
CA MET A 889 -22.14 -6.21 -1.86
C MET A 889 -22.86 -6.95 -0.72
N ALA A 890 -22.92 -8.29 -0.75
CA ALA A 890 -23.52 -9.08 0.32
C ALA A 890 -22.72 -8.97 1.64
N MET A 891 -21.39 -9.05 1.55
CA MET A 891 -20.45 -9.01 2.68
C MET A 891 -20.25 -7.61 3.28
N THR A 892 -20.85 -6.57 2.68
CA THR A 892 -20.84 -5.18 3.18
C THR A 892 -22.25 -4.71 3.57
N ASP A 893 -23.22 -5.62 3.57
CA ASP A 893 -24.64 -5.34 3.79
C ASP A 893 -25.19 -4.23 2.88
N ASP A 894 -24.84 -4.29 1.59
CA ASP A 894 -25.27 -3.30 0.61
C ASP A 894 -26.81 -3.25 0.54
N PRO A 895 -27.42 -2.04 0.62
CA PRO A 895 -28.86 -1.87 0.69
C PRO A 895 -29.56 -2.28 -0.62
N VAL A 896 -28.91 -2.17 -1.78
CA VAL A 896 -29.47 -2.61 -3.07
C VAL A 896 -29.50 -4.13 -3.11
N PHE A 897 -28.42 -4.79 -2.70
CA PHE A 897 -28.36 -6.23 -2.58
C PHE A 897 -29.44 -6.75 -1.62
N ALA A 898 -29.55 -6.20 -0.41
CA ALA A 898 -30.56 -6.57 0.57
C ALA A 898 -32.00 -6.38 0.03
N ARG A 899 -32.26 -5.29 -0.70
CA ARG A 899 -33.54 -5.07 -1.38
C ARG A 899 -33.81 -6.11 -2.47
N ALA A 900 -32.81 -6.43 -3.30
CA ALA A 900 -32.96 -7.39 -4.38
C ALA A 900 -33.19 -8.81 -3.85
N LEU A 901 -32.43 -9.22 -2.82
CA LEU A 901 -32.58 -10.48 -2.10
C LEU A 901 -33.97 -10.60 -1.48
N THR A 902 -34.42 -9.57 -0.74
CA THR A 902 -35.72 -9.63 -0.06
C THR A 902 -36.91 -9.63 -1.02
N ARG A 903 -36.76 -9.00 -2.20
CA ARG A 903 -37.77 -8.93 -3.27
C ARG A 903 -37.95 -10.28 -3.97
N ARG A 904 -36.85 -10.97 -4.28
CA ARG A 904 -36.86 -12.32 -4.91
C ARG A 904 -35.86 -13.24 -4.20
N PRO A 905 -36.20 -13.73 -3.00
CA PRO A 905 -35.32 -14.63 -2.27
C PRO A 905 -35.28 -15.99 -2.97
N SER A 906 -34.12 -16.65 -2.95
CA SER A 906 -33.99 -18.04 -3.38
C SER A 906 -32.94 -18.76 -2.52
N PRO A 907 -33.06 -20.08 -2.28
CA PRO A 907 -32.09 -20.81 -1.48
C PRO A 907 -30.66 -20.72 -2.05
N GLU A 908 -30.54 -20.71 -3.39
CA GLU A 908 -29.26 -20.67 -4.11
C GLU A 908 -28.48 -19.38 -3.87
N VAL A 909 -29.18 -18.30 -3.54
CA VAL A 909 -28.56 -17.02 -3.18
C VAL A 909 -28.36 -16.91 -1.68
N ILE A 910 -29.36 -17.26 -0.87
CA ILE A 910 -29.34 -17.05 0.58
C ILE A 910 -28.26 -17.91 1.26
N CYS A 911 -28.20 -19.20 0.94
CA CYS A 911 -27.30 -20.14 1.62
C CYS A 911 -25.82 -19.78 1.48
N PRO A 912 -25.25 -19.56 0.27
CA PRO A 912 -23.81 -19.30 0.16
C PRO A 912 -23.40 -18.01 0.87
N PHE A 913 -24.23 -16.96 0.84
CA PHE A 913 -23.91 -15.71 1.54
C PHE A 913 -24.09 -15.82 3.06
N ALA A 914 -25.12 -16.50 3.55
CA ALA A 914 -25.26 -16.75 4.99
C ALA A 914 -24.08 -17.56 5.55
N ILE A 915 -23.60 -18.56 4.79
CA ILE A 915 -22.41 -19.35 5.15
C ILE A 915 -21.17 -18.45 5.23
N ALA A 916 -20.89 -17.66 4.18
CA ALA A 916 -19.72 -16.80 4.13
C ALA A 916 -19.74 -15.70 5.20
N ILE A 917 -20.91 -15.08 5.45
CA ILE A 917 -21.08 -14.10 6.52
C ILE A 917 -20.85 -14.75 7.88
N THR A 918 -21.37 -15.96 8.11
CA THR A 918 -21.12 -16.71 9.35
C THR A 918 -19.63 -17.01 9.52
N ALA A 919 -18.91 -17.33 8.45
CA ALA A 919 -17.47 -17.63 8.48
C ALA A 919 -16.55 -16.42 8.75
N ALA A 920 -16.92 -15.20 8.31
CA ALA A 920 -16.03 -14.03 8.28
C ALA A 920 -15.57 -13.51 9.67
N GLY A 921 -16.28 -13.84 10.76
CA GLY A 921 -15.89 -13.51 12.15
C GLY A 921 -15.96 -12.03 12.54
N ASN A 922 -15.52 -11.10 11.69
CA ASN A 922 -15.58 -9.66 11.90
C ASN A 922 -16.58 -9.02 10.91
N ARG A 923 -17.59 -8.30 11.42
CA ARG A 923 -18.70 -7.77 10.62
C ARG A 923 -18.98 -6.32 11.04
N PRO A 924 -18.90 -5.34 10.12
CA PRO A 924 -19.12 -3.93 10.45
C PRO A 924 -20.62 -3.55 10.50
N TYR A 925 -21.53 -4.53 10.48
CA TYR A 925 -22.98 -4.34 10.47
C TYR A 925 -23.67 -5.34 11.40
N PRO A 926 -24.87 -5.01 11.92
CA PRO A 926 -25.61 -5.89 12.81
C PRO A 926 -26.07 -7.16 12.09
N VAL A 927 -26.00 -8.28 12.81
CA VAL A 927 -26.41 -9.60 12.34
C VAL A 927 -27.31 -10.28 13.36
N SER A 928 -28.18 -11.14 12.84
CA SER A 928 -29.10 -11.96 13.63
C SER A 928 -28.81 -13.44 13.40
N ALA A 929 -28.87 -14.22 14.48
CA ALA A 929 -28.79 -15.67 14.40
C ALA A 929 -30.13 -16.26 13.93
N ILE A 930 -30.06 -17.13 12.92
CA ILE A 930 -31.20 -17.87 12.35
C ILE A 930 -31.24 -19.34 12.80
N SER A 931 -30.24 -19.76 13.55
CA SER A 931 -30.19 -21.03 14.28
C SER A 931 -29.63 -20.79 15.69
N GLU A 932 -29.90 -21.71 16.62
CA GLU A 932 -29.23 -21.69 17.93
C GLU A 932 -27.74 -22.05 17.78
N PRO A 933 -26.85 -21.59 18.68
CA PRO A 933 -25.46 -22.03 18.72
C PRO A 933 -25.34 -23.55 18.79
N GLY A 934 -24.57 -24.13 17.85
CA GLY A 934 -24.38 -25.58 17.74
C GLY A 934 -25.57 -26.36 17.16
N ALA A 935 -26.66 -25.69 16.76
CA ALA A 935 -27.78 -26.36 16.12
C ALA A 935 -27.43 -26.79 14.68
N VAL A 936 -27.73 -28.05 14.36
CA VAL A 936 -27.61 -28.58 12.99
C VAL A 936 -28.85 -28.28 12.13
N SER A 937 -29.92 -27.74 12.72
CA SER A 937 -31.16 -27.38 12.04
C SER A 937 -31.32 -25.86 11.98
N VAL A 938 -31.63 -25.35 10.80
CA VAL A 938 -31.98 -23.94 10.58
C VAL A 938 -33.51 -23.84 10.52
N TYR A 939 -34.09 -23.12 11.48
CA TYR A 939 -35.54 -23.01 11.62
C TYR A 939 -36.16 -22.35 10.39
N GLY A 940 -37.22 -22.91 9.81
CA GLY A 940 -37.79 -22.42 8.55
C GLY A 940 -39.08 -23.16 8.20
N PHE A 941 -39.81 -22.72 7.18
CA PHE A 941 -40.81 -23.55 6.50
C PHE A 941 -40.42 -23.71 5.02
N PRO A 942 -39.85 -24.86 4.62
CA PRO A 942 -39.46 -26.01 5.44
C PRO A 942 -38.23 -25.75 6.32
N ALA A 943 -38.12 -26.47 7.43
CA ALA A 943 -36.88 -26.51 8.22
C ALA A 943 -35.83 -27.32 7.44
N THR A 944 -34.57 -26.88 7.47
CA THR A 944 -33.47 -27.53 6.73
C THR A 944 -32.30 -27.82 7.64
N SER A 945 -31.53 -28.86 7.32
CA SER A 945 -30.38 -29.28 8.12
C SER A 945 -29.08 -28.82 7.45
N LEU A 946 -28.13 -28.33 8.26
CA LEU A 946 -26.75 -28.06 7.83
C LEU A 946 -26.00 -29.35 7.52
N ALA A 947 -26.41 -30.48 8.11
CA ALA A 947 -25.78 -31.79 7.94
C ALA A 947 -26.41 -32.65 6.83
N ASP A 948 -27.40 -32.12 6.10
CA ASP A 948 -28.00 -32.85 4.99
C ASP A 948 -27.11 -32.73 3.73
N PRO A 949 -26.49 -33.82 3.24
CA PRO A 949 -25.57 -33.77 2.11
C PRO A 949 -26.23 -33.39 0.79
N VAL A 950 -27.56 -33.52 0.70
CA VAL A 950 -28.36 -33.07 -0.45
C VAL A 950 -29.18 -31.82 -0.13
N GLY A 951 -28.98 -31.25 1.06
CA GLY A 951 -29.64 -30.04 1.51
C GLY A 951 -28.99 -28.78 0.90
N PRO A 952 -29.72 -27.64 0.94
CA PRO A 952 -29.25 -26.40 0.30
C PRO A 952 -27.98 -25.84 0.93
N TRP A 953 -27.72 -26.10 2.21
CA TRP A 953 -26.53 -25.60 2.90
C TRP A 953 -25.26 -26.28 2.41
N GLU A 954 -25.23 -27.61 2.39
CA GLU A 954 -24.06 -28.38 1.95
C GLU A 954 -23.79 -28.18 0.44
N GLN A 955 -24.85 -28.16 -0.38
CA GLN A 955 -24.74 -27.94 -1.83
C GLN A 955 -24.12 -26.58 -2.18
N HIS A 956 -24.31 -25.56 -1.34
CA HIS A 956 -23.80 -24.21 -1.57
C HIS A 956 -22.54 -23.85 -0.77
N LEU A 957 -21.97 -24.80 0.00
CA LEU A 957 -20.71 -24.61 0.69
C LEU A 957 -19.53 -24.31 -0.26
N PRO A 958 -19.37 -24.99 -1.42
CA PRO A 958 -18.32 -24.65 -2.39
C PRO A 958 -18.46 -23.24 -2.95
N ALA A 959 -19.70 -22.76 -3.13
CA ALA A 959 -19.96 -21.41 -3.60
C ALA A 959 -19.55 -20.35 -2.56
N ALA A 960 -19.80 -20.62 -1.27
CA ALA A 960 -19.38 -19.75 -0.18
C ALA A 960 -17.85 -19.65 -0.04
N ALA A 961 -17.13 -20.74 -0.30
CA ALA A 961 -15.67 -20.78 -0.26
C ALA A 961 -15.01 -19.84 -1.30
N GLU A 962 -15.73 -19.44 -2.35
CA GLU A 962 -15.22 -18.49 -3.35
C GLU A 962 -15.19 -17.03 -2.87
N PHE A 963 -15.84 -16.68 -1.75
CA PHE A 963 -16.00 -15.26 -1.33
C PHE A 963 -14.92 -14.74 -0.40
N GLY A 964 -14.02 -15.60 0.08
CA GLY A 964 -12.91 -15.19 0.93
C GLY A 964 -12.33 -16.32 1.77
N ASP A 965 -11.24 -15.99 2.46
CA ASP A 965 -10.57 -16.92 3.36
C ASP A 965 -11.40 -17.15 4.63
N GLY A 966 -11.36 -18.37 5.16
CA GLY A 966 -11.96 -18.69 6.45
C GLY A 966 -13.27 -19.46 6.40
N ILE A 967 -13.68 -20.00 5.25
CA ILE A 967 -14.79 -20.97 5.17
C ILE A 967 -14.62 -22.12 6.17
N GLU A 968 -13.38 -22.51 6.48
CA GLU A 968 -13.03 -23.51 7.50
C GLU A 968 -13.51 -23.13 8.91
N ARG A 969 -13.75 -21.84 9.18
CA ARG A 969 -14.29 -21.35 10.44
C ARG A 969 -15.82 -21.43 10.49
N PHE A 970 -16.51 -21.73 9.39
CA PHE A 970 -17.97 -21.75 9.35
C PHE A 970 -18.57 -22.63 10.45
N TRP A 971 -18.07 -23.86 10.61
CA TRP A 971 -18.55 -24.79 11.64
C TRP A 971 -18.24 -24.32 13.06
N GLN A 972 -17.06 -23.73 13.27
CA GLN A 972 -16.70 -23.13 14.55
C GLN A 972 -17.64 -21.97 14.90
N GLN A 973 -17.83 -21.03 13.97
CA GLN A 973 -18.69 -19.86 14.16
C GLN A 973 -20.16 -20.26 14.36
N THR A 974 -20.64 -21.28 13.65
CA THR A 974 -21.97 -21.85 13.84
C THR A 974 -22.13 -22.47 15.23
N THR A 975 -21.07 -23.10 15.76
CA THR A 975 -21.06 -23.64 17.12
C THR A 975 -21.13 -22.53 18.17
N GLU A 976 -20.43 -21.42 17.93
CA GLU A 976 -20.33 -20.29 18.87
C GLU A 976 -21.58 -19.39 18.85
N SER A 977 -22.11 -19.09 17.65
CA SER A 977 -23.09 -18.01 17.45
C SER A 977 -24.34 -18.45 16.68
N GLY A 978 -24.39 -19.69 16.17
CA GLY A 978 -25.38 -20.12 15.19
C GLY A 978 -25.06 -19.60 13.78
N VAL A 979 -25.95 -19.87 12.83
CA VAL A 979 -25.87 -19.31 11.47
C VAL A 979 -26.35 -17.86 11.52
N LEU A 980 -25.59 -16.95 10.92
CA LEU A 980 -25.80 -15.51 10.99
C LEU A 980 -26.19 -14.94 9.62
N VAL A 981 -27.11 -13.98 9.64
CA VAL A 981 -27.47 -13.16 8.47
C VAL A 981 -27.56 -11.68 8.87
N PRO A 982 -27.31 -10.74 7.94
CA PRO A 982 -27.51 -9.32 8.20
C PRO A 982 -28.95 -9.00 8.58
N ASP A 983 -29.12 -8.08 9.53
CA ASP A 983 -30.45 -7.63 9.96
C ASP A 983 -31.25 -6.99 8.82
N SER A 984 -30.57 -6.38 7.84
CA SER A 984 -31.21 -5.74 6.69
C SER A 984 -31.99 -6.74 5.80
N TRP A 985 -31.62 -8.03 5.84
CA TRP A 985 -32.32 -9.10 5.11
C TRP A 985 -33.63 -9.47 5.81
N LEU A 986 -33.70 -9.24 7.12
CA LEU A 986 -34.83 -9.59 7.99
C LEU A 986 -35.85 -8.45 8.03
N ARG A 987 -36.55 -8.24 6.91
CA ARG A 987 -37.71 -7.32 6.84
C ARG A 987 -38.91 -7.83 7.65
N ALA A 988 -40.08 -7.19 7.50
CA ALA A 988 -41.34 -7.65 8.07
C ALA A 988 -41.58 -9.16 7.79
N GLY A 989 -41.65 -9.96 8.87
CA GLY A 989 -41.76 -11.43 8.82
C GLY A 989 -40.49 -12.19 9.20
N GLY A 990 -39.35 -11.51 9.38
CA GLY A 990 -38.10 -12.10 9.85
C GLY A 990 -37.58 -13.23 8.94
N TRP A 991 -36.78 -14.12 9.52
CA TRP A 991 -36.16 -15.23 8.78
C TRP A 991 -37.19 -16.19 8.17
N GLN A 992 -38.24 -16.53 8.92
CA GLN A 992 -39.33 -17.39 8.44
C GLN A 992 -39.99 -16.82 7.18
N GLY A 993 -40.21 -15.50 7.15
CA GLY A 993 -40.84 -14.83 6.02
C GLY A 993 -39.97 -14.86 4.76
N ILE A 994 -38.66 -14.60 4.86
CA ILE A 994 -37.77 -14.64 3.69
C ILE A 994 -37.52 -16.07 3.21
N TRP A 995 -37.30 -17.01 4.14
CA TRP A 995 -37.05 -18.42 3.81
C TRP A 995 -38.27 -19.11 3.20
N GLY A 996 -39.46 -18.87 3.77
CA GLY A 996 -40.70 -19.41 3.20
C GLY A 996 -40.99 -18.90 1.79
N ARG A 997 -40.67 -17.62 1.51
CA ARG A 997 -40.76 -17.09 0.14
C ARG A 997 -39.73 -17.72 -0.78
N ALA A 998 -38.50 -17.95 -0.31
CA ALA A 998 -37.45 -18.59 -1.08
C ALA A 998 -37.88 -19.96 -1.61
N TRP A 999 -38.51 -20.77 -0.74
CA TRP A 999 -39.00 -22.11 -1.08
C TRP A 999 -40.26 -22.12 -1.93
N SER A 1000 -41.19 -21.17 -1.74
CA SER A 1000 -42.42 -21.09 -2.53
C SER A 1000 -42.21 -20.80 -4.03
N HIS A 1001 -41.00 -20.41 -4.43
CA HIS A 1001 -40.63 -20.18 -5.83
C HIS A 1001 -39.83 -21.34 -6.44
N THR A 1002 -39.54 -22.39 -5.66
CA THR A 1002 -38.79 -23.57 -6.09
C THR A 1002 -39.73 -24.70 -6.56
N ASP A 1003 -41.00 -24.67 -6.16
CA ASP A 1003 -42.12 -25.47 -6.70
C ASP A 1003 -42.82 -24.74 -7.86
#